data_AF-A0A7Y2F3Z5-F1
#
_entry.id   AF-A0A7Y2F3Z5-F1
#
_cell.length_a   1.000
_cell.length_b   1.000
_cell.length_c   1.000
_cell.angle_alpha   90.00
_cell.angle_beta   90.00
_cell.angle_gamma   90.00
#
_symmetry.space_group_name_H-M   'P 1'
#
loop_
_entity.id
_entity.type
_entity.pdbx_description
1 polymer ?
#
loop_
_entity_poly.entity_id
_entity_poly.type
_entity_poly.pdbx_seq_one_letter_code
_entity_poly.pdbx_strand_id
1 'polypeptide(L)'
;MTCFAFSNAQDSRSIIQDYLSENQAYLKMQDSDISDWIITNEYYSNSTKVNHVYITQTMNDIEIVNGVANFNIRDGKVFSMGDRLMRGVAQKAQYISPSISPQEAIGSAARQLGIEVLEPLKIVNPISSTEFVFDKEGLSLEEVPVKLVYERTEKGDLKLAWDLNIYTLDELNWWSVRIDAQTGDVLSKNNWVLHCDFGSCGHEFHSTMHESTLAEQEAMSQSKNPMPLPGAYNVFAIPTESPAHGPRTIVADPEDPIASPFGWHDTDGEPGEEYTITRGNNVHAYEDRQDNNVAGDAPDGGVDLTFDYPYDDELPAFQSLDAATVNLFYMNNIMHDVWYQYGFDEASGNFQEENYTGAAGQENDYVQAESQDGSGLNNANFATPPDGIRPRMQMYLWADNAANSDFSVNAPPSDESLDIEYINSTAGFGAPIPTEPLTADLVLVTDDSGGDPYDACEDIANPGDLDGKIAVIRRGECEFGFKILAAENEGAVAVIIVNNVSGDPVTMGAGAVGNSVTIPSIMLPATQGESIIDALENGDLVNGTLVDDSQGLIAFDSSFDNGIIAHEYGHGISIRLTGGPSNSNCLNNDEQMGEGWSDWFGIMLTMEEDDQPGDPRGVGTYVIGQPNNGNGIRPAPYSTSFIVNNFTYGATNNANLTSQPHGIGFVWSTMLWDLNWALIDIYGYDSDVYNGNGGNNIAMQLVIDGLKLQSCNPGFVDGRDAILEADMLNYDGAHQCLIWEVFANRGLGFSASQGSPFSRSDQVQAFDVPAVEVTVDVEDNLLIAENDNAGVTYQWIDCSDNSEIPGATEQTFSPSDLGEYAVTITQNDCSATSECISLDGGATGIEDVIQSNITVSPNPAKDFLMVDFGELQNIRTIELMDTQGKLVYREVELSRDRVRIDLNSINRGMYMMQVMTEQGTSTFKILVE
;
A
#
# COMPACT_ATOMS: atom_id res chain seq x y z
N MET A 1 -46.11 12.57 -13.43
CA MET A 1 -46.19 11.31 -14.21
C MET A 1 -44.95 10.55 -13.80
N THR A 2 -45.07 9.78 -12.73
CA THR A 2 -43.97 9.12 -12.00
C THR A 2 -43.64 7.82 -12.74
N CYS A 3 -42.47 7.77 -13.36
CA CYS A 3 -41.92 6.53 -13.89
C CYS A 3 -41.27 5.79 -12.72
N PHE A 4 -42.01 4.86 -12.12
CA PHE A 4 -41.40 3.81 -11.30
C PHE A 4 -40.66 2.88 -12.25
N ALA A 5 -39.33 2.97 -12.28
CA ALA A 5 -38.50 1.89 -12.77
C ALA A 5 -38.57 0.78 -11.72
N PHE A 6 -39.28 -0.31 -12.06
CA PHE A 6 -39.13 -1.56 -11.33
C PHE A 6 -37.75 -2.11 -11.69
N SER A 7 -36.74 -1.95 -10.81
CA SER A 7 -35.60 -2.84 -10.85
C SER A 7 -36.08 -4.21 -10.34
N ASN A 8 -35.86 -5.26 -11.12
CA ASN A 8 -35.89 -6.60 -10.56
C ASN A 8 -34.67 -6.67 -9.62
N ALA A 9 -34.88 -6.52 -8.31
CA ALA A 9 -33.83 -6.75 -7.32
C ALA A 9 -33.45 -8.24 -7.39
N GLN A 10 -32.41 -8.53 -8.16
CA GLN A 10 -31.77 -9.83 -8.22
C GLN A 10 -30.85 -9.90 -6.99
N ASP A 11 -31.02 -10.94 -6.19
CA ASP A 11 -30.30 -11.12 -4.91
C ASP A 11 -28.81 -11.34 -5.20
N SER A 12 -27.94 -10.43 -4.74
CA SER A 12 -26.47 -10.53 -4.89
C SER A 12 -25.95 -11.89 -4.42
N ARG A 13 -26.58 -12.45 -3.38
CA ARG A 13 -26.24 -13.79 -2.90
C ARG A 13 -26.43 -14.86 -3.97
N SER A 14 -27.53 -14.80 -4.70
CA SER A 14 -27.85 -15.75 -5.79
C SER A 14 -26.89 -15.59 -6.97
N ILE A 15 -26.57 -14.36 -7.36
CA ILE A 15 -25.63 -14.08 -8.47
C ILE A 15 -24.24 -14.65 -8.16
N ILE A 16 -23.75 -14.41 -6.94
CA ILE A 16 -22.44 -14.90 -6.49
C ILE A 16 -22.46 -16.43 -6.41
N GLN A 17 -23.51 -17.03 -5.84
CA GLN A 17 -23.60 -18.49 -5.74
C GLN A 17 -23.63 -19.15 -7.13
N ASP A 18 -24.37 -18.60 -8.08
CA ASP A 18 -24.43 -19.10 -9.44
C ASP A 18 -23.04 -18.99 -10.10
N TYR A 19 -22.38 -17.82 -9.99
CA TYR A 19 -21.02 -17.62 -10.50
C TYR A 19 -20.01 -18.62 -9.94
N LEU A 20 -19.98 -18.80 -8.61
CA LEU A 20 -19.09 -19.76 -7.95
C LEU A 20 -19.36 -21.19 -8.40
N SER A 21 -20.63 -21.56 -8.59
CA SER A 21 -21.01 -22.91 -9.04
C SER A 21 -20.63 -23.16 -10.50
N GLU A 22 -20.82 -22.17 -11.37
CA GLU A 22 -20.48 -22.25 -12.80
C GLU A 22 -18.97 -22.27 -13.04
N ASN A 23 -18.20 -21.53 -12.23
CA ASN A 23 -16.75 -21.39 -12.38
C ASN A 23 -15.93 -22.30 -11.45
N GLN A 24 -16.58 -23.20 -10.71
CA GLN A 24 -15.95 -24.05 -9.70
C GLN A 24 -14.70 -24.80 -10.20
N ALA A 25 -14.75 -25.34 -11.43
CA ALA A 25 -13.62 -26.07 -12.02
C ALA A 25 -12.43 -25.16 -12.34
N TYR A 26 -12.70 -23.94 -12.80
CA TYR A 26 -11.68 -22.92 -13.09
C TYR A 26 -11.02 -22.43 -11.79
N LEU A 27 -11.84 -22.15 -10.77
CA LEU A 27 -11.41 -21.72 -9.44
C LEU A 27 -10.76 -22.84 -8.61
N LYS A 28 -10.77 -24.09 -9.12
CA LYS A 28 -10.25 -25.29 -8.45
C LYS A 28 -10.86 -25.50 -7.06
N MET A 29 -12.15 -25.23 -6.92
CA MET A 29 -12.91 -25.34 -5.68
C MET A 29 -13.71 -26.63 -5.60
N GLN A 30 -14.03 -27.06 -4.38
CA GLN A 30 -14.98 -28.15 -4.11
C GLN A 30 -16.34 -27.59 -3.71
N ASP A 31 -17.39 -28.41 -3.77
CA ASP A 31 -18.75 -28.00 -3.35
C ASP A 31 -18.76 -27.47 -1.91
N SER A 32 -17.97 -28.09 -1.03
CA SER A 32 -17.83 -27.68 0.36
C SER A 32 -17.12 -26.35 0.56
N ASP A 33 -16.36 -25.87 -0.42
CA ASP A 33 -15.63 -24.60 -0.31
C ASP A 33 -16.56 -23.39 -0.61
N ILE A 34 -17.66 -23.62 -1.32
CA ILE A 34 -18.59 -22.56 -1.76
C ILE A 34 -20.00 -22.73 -1.19
N SER A 35 -20.18 -23.66 -0.25
CA SER A 35 -21.48 -23.98 0.35
C SER A 35 -21.85 -23.10 1.54
N ASP A 36 -20.85 -22.49 2.19
CA ASP A 36 -21.03 -21.77 3.46
C ASP A 36 -20.17 -20.49 3.44
N TRP A 37 -20.86 -19.36 3.38
CA TRP A 37 -20.27 -18.01 3.37
C TRP A 37 -21.34 -16.98 3.71
N ILE A 38 -20.88 -15.80 4.15
CA ILE A 38 -21.71 -14.65 4.51
C ILE A 38 -21.25 -13.41 3.75
N ILE A 39 -22.16 -12.46 3.51
CA ILE A 39 -21.83 -11.12 3.00
C ILE A 39 -21.45 -10.25 4.20
N THR A 40 -20.29 -9.61 4.15
CA THR A 40 -19.82 -8.68 5.20
C THR A 40 -20.18 -7.25 4.87
N ASN A 41 -20.02 -6.84 3.61
CA ASN A 41 -20.39 -5.52 3.11
C ASN A 41 -20.97 -5.62 1.70
N GLU A 42 -21.90 -4.72 1.38
CA GLU A 42 -22.45 -4.55 0.04
C GLU A 42 -22.79 -3.08 -0.18
N TYR A 43 -22.24 -2.47 -1.23
CA TYR A 43 -22.56 -1.10 -1.59
C TYR A 43 -22.41 -0.86 -3.10
N TYR A 44 -23.14 0.14 -3.58
CA TYR A 44 -23.09 0.56 -4.98
C TYR A 44 -22.12 1.73 -5.14
N SER A 45 -21.11 1.58 -5.99
CA SER A 45 -20.22 2.66 -6.38
C SER A 45 -20.80 3.45 -7.55
N ASN A 46 -20.95 4.76 -7.37
CA ASN A 46 -21.47 5.66 -8.39
C ASN A 46 -20.49 5.87 -9.57
N SER A 47 -19.18 5.84 -9.33
CA SER A 47 -18.13 6.01 -10.35
C SER A 47 -18.16 4.84 -11.35
N THR A 48 -17.91 3.64 -10.85
CA THR A 48 -17.79 2.41 -11.66
C THR A 48 -19.12 1.80 -12.06
N LYS A 49 -20.22 2.23 -11.43
CA LYS A 49 -21.57 1.67 -11.57
C LYS A 49 -21.64 0.19 -11.20
N VAL A 50 -20.78 -0.23 -10.29
CA VAL A 50 -20.64 -1.59 -9.79
C VAL A 50 -21.26 -1.68 -8.39
N ASN A 51 -21.92 -2.79 -8.12
CA ASN A 51 -22.24 -3.19 -6.76
C ASN A 51 -21.09 -4.04 -6.21
N HIS A 52 -20.31 -3.50 -5.29
CA HIS A 52 -19.23 -4.19 -4.61
C HIS A 52 -19.82 -5.04 -3.49
N VAL A 53 -19.51 -6.35 -3.50
CA VAL A 53 -20.02 -7.30 -2.50
C VAL A 53 -18.84 -8.07 -1.91
N TYR A 54 -18.62 -7.92 -0.62
CA TYR A 54 -17.55 -8.58 0.11
C TYR A 54 -18.13 -9.77 0.87
N ILE A 55 -17.46 -10.92 0.76
CA ILE A 55 -17.87 -12.15 1.43
C ILE A 55 -16.73 -12.74 2.24
N THR A 56 -17.12 -13.48 3.27
CA THR A 56 -16.21 -14.31 4.08
C THR A 56 -16.73 -15.75 4.10
N GLN A 57 -15.85 -16.70 3.84
CA GLN A 57 -16.14 -18.13 4.01
C GLN A 57 -16.40 -18.46 5.47
N THR A 58 -17.36 -19.33 5.68
CA THR A 58 -17.70 -19.87 6.99
C THR A 58 -17.60 -21.39 6.98
N MET A 59 -17.35 -21.97 8.15
CA MET A 59 -17.46 -23.40 8.35
C MET A 59 -18.13 -23.68 9.68
N ASN A 60 -19.38 -24.17 9.63
CA ASN A 60 -20.24 -24.35 10.80
C ASN A 60 -20.50 -23.00 11.52
N ASP A 61 -20.86 -21.98 10.74
CA ASP A 61 -21.14 -20.61 11.23
C ASP A 61 -19.94 -19.90 11.91
N ILE A 62 -18.71 -20.41 11.71
CA ILE A 62 -17.46 -19.80 12.19
C ILE A 62 -16.69 -19.29 10.97
N GLU A 63 -16.31 -18.02 11.00
CA GLU A 63 -15.60 -17.35 9.91
C GLU A 63 -14.17 -17.88 9.74
N ILE A 64 -13.71 -17.91 8.49
CA ILE A 64 -12.34 -18.24 8.12
C ILE A 64 -11.58 -16.95 7.84
N VAL A 65 -10.60 -16.62 8.69
CA VAL A 65 -9.74 -15.45 8.52
C VAL A 65 -9.00 -15.56 7.18
N ASN A 66 -8.98 -14.46 6.43
CA ASN A 66 -8.46 -14.36 5.06
C ASN A 66 -9.16 -15.27 4.03
N GLY A 67 -10.22 -16.01 4.41
CA GLY A 67 -11.11 -16.72 3.49
C GLY A 67 -12.11 -15.76 2.85
N VAL A 68 -11.62 -14.64 2.31
CA VAL A 68 -12.44 -13.52 1.84
C VAL A 68 -12.46 -13.45 0.30
N ALA A 69 -13.51 -12.85 -0.24
CA ALA A 69 -13.52 -12.43 -1.64
C ALA A 69 -14.38 -11.19 -1.82
N ASN A 70 -13.98 -10.36 -2.76
CA ASN A 70 -14.78 -9.23 -3.23
C ASN A 70 -15.30 -9.56 -4.63
N PHE A 71 -16.60 -9.34 -4.84
CA PHE A 71 -17.30 -9.53 -6.11
C PHE A 71 -17.80 -8.20 -6.61
N ASN A 72 -17.50 -7.92 -7.87
CA ASN A 72 -17.87 -6.67 -8.52
C ASN A 72 -19.03 -6.99 -9.49
N ILE A 73 -20.27 -6.66 -9.11
CA ILE A 73 -21.47 -7.00 -9.87
C ILE A 73 -21.91 -5.80 -10.71
N ARG A 74 -22.03 -5.99 -12.03
CA ARG A 74 -22.55 -5.00 -12.98
C ARG A 74 -23.59 -5.64 -13.88
N ASP A 75 -24.70 -4.95 -14.11
CA ASP A 75 -25.82 -5.43 -14.97
C ASP A 75 -26.34 -6.85 -14.63
N GLY A 76 -26.36 -7.18 -13.33
CA GLY A 76 -26.85 -8.48 -12.83
C GLY A 76 -25.89 -9.65 -13.06
N LYS A 77 -24.61 -9.39 -13.32
CA LYS A 77 -23.56 -10.40 -13.50
C LYS A 77 -22.31 -10.02 -12.73
N VAL A 78 -21.55 -11.02 -12.28
CA VAL A 78 -20.20 -10.82 -11.76
C VAL A 78 -19.30 -10.39 -12.93
N PHE A 79 -18.79 -9.16 -12.84
CA PHE A 79 -17.81 -8.61 -13.79
C PHE A 79 -16.41 -9.14 -13.46
N SER A 80 -16.05 -9.14 -12.18
CA SER A 80 -14.78 -9.64 -11.68
C SER A 80 -14.89 -10.10 -10.22
N MET A 81 -13.82 -10.73 -9.74
CA MET A 81 -13.70 -11.24 -8.38
C MET A 81 -12.25 -11.16 -7.91
N GLY A 82 -12.02 -10.54 -6.75
CA GLY A 82 -10.78 -10.72 -6.00
C GLY A 82 -10.89 -11.95 -5.10
N ASP A 83 -10.08 -12.98 -5.37
CA ASP A 83 -10.21 -14.29 -4.72
C ASP A 83 -9.11 -14.55 -3.68
N ARG A 84 -9.52 -14.67 -2.41
CA ARG A 84 -8.72 -15.25 -1.32
C ARG A 84 -9.45 -16.38 -0.60
N LEU A 85 -10.52 -16.91 -1.19
CA LEU A 85 -11.26 -18.04 -0.64
C LEU A 85 -10.34 -19.26 -0.50
N MET A 86 -10.52 -19.99 0.59
CA MET A 86 -9.77 -21.20 0.86
C MET A 86 -10.34 -22.39 0.11
N ARG A 87 -9.43 -23.24 -0.35
CA ARG A 87 -9.74 -24.48 -1.09
C ARG A 87 -9.54 -25.68 -0.17
N GLY A 88 -10.43 -26.66 -0.22
CA GLY A 88 -10.39 -27.88 0.60
C GLY A 88 -10.66 -27.62 2.09
N VAL A 89 -11.56 -26.70 2.42
CA VAL A 89 -11.84 -26.23 3.79
C VAL A 89 -12.19 -27.41 4.71
N ALA A 90 -13.12 -28.27 4.26
CA ALA A 90 -13.64 -29.38 5.06
C ALA A 90 -12.58 -30.43 5.44
N GLN A 91 -11.47 -30.52 4.71
CA GLN A 91 -10.39 -31.46 5.01
C GLN A 91 -9.26 -30.85 5.86
N LYS A 92 -9.24 -29.52 6.01
CA LYS A 92 -8.14 -28.77 6.63
C LYS A 92 -8.38 -28.41 8.09
N ALA A 93 -9.63 -28.38 8.55
CA ALA A 93 -9.96 -28.09 9.94
C ALA A 93 -9.88 -29.33 10.82
N GLN A 94 -9.12 -29.23 11.93
CA GLN A 94 -8.90 -30.35 12.85
C GLN A 94 -9.90 -30.41 14.01
N TYR A 95 -10.38 -29.24 14.46
CA TYR A 95 -11.25 -29.09 15.64
C TYR A 95 -12.41 -28.17 15.31
N ILE A 96 -13.57 -28.42 15.92
CA ILE A 96 -14.82 -27.66 15.69
C ILE A 96 -15.41 -27.04 16.96
N SER A 97 -14.71 -27.13 18.09
CA SER A 97 -15.14 -26.53 19.35
C SER A 97 -13.92 -26.13 20.18
N PRO A 98 -13.95 -24.96 20.86
CA PRO A 98 -12.82 -24.48 21.65
C PRO A 98 -12.66 -25.31 22.93
N SER A 99 -11.40 -25.52 23.35
CA SER A 99 -11.07 -26.13 24.66
C SER A 99 -10.70 -25.09 25.72
N ILE A 100 -10.34 -23.87 25.30
CA ILE A 100 -10.11 -22.72 26.20
C ILE A 100 -11.24 -21.70 26.06
N SER A 101 -11.54 -21.01 27.15
CA SER A 101 -12.47 -19.88 27.20
C SER A 101 -11.86 -18.61 26.57
N PRO A 102 -12.69 -17.65 26.13
CA PRO A 102 -12.18 -16.36 25.64
C PRO A 102 -11.37 -15.58 26.70
N GLN A 103 -11.71 -15.69 27.99
CA GLN A 103 -10.91 -15.11 29.07
C GLN A 103 -9.50 -15.72 29.16
N GLU A 104 -9.39 -17.04 29.00
CA GLU A 104 -8.09 -17.73 28.96
C GLU A 104 -7.29 -17.31 27.72
N ALA A 105 -7.96 -17.06 26.59
CA ALA A 105 -7.33 -16.56 25.37
C ALA A 105 -6.79 -15.13 25.54
N ILE A 106 -7.57 -14.21 26.10
CA ILE A 106 -7.10 -12.85 26.46
C ILE A 106 -5.90 -12.95 27.41
N GLY A 107 -5.97 -13.78 28.44
CA GLY A 107 -4.85 -13.99 29.36
C GLY A 107 -3.59 -14.55 28.68
N SER A 108 -3.74 -15.36 27.62
CA SER A 108 -2.61 -15.78 26.79
C SER A 108 -2.04 -14.64 25.94
N ALA A 109 -2.90 -13.85 25.30
CA ALA A 109 -2.47 -12.69 24.51
C ALA A 109 -1.74 -11.67 25.38
N ALA A 110 -2.32 -11.26 26.51
CA ALA A 110 -1.74 -10.31 27.46
C ALA A 110 -0.36 -10.76 27.94
N ARG A 111 -0.19 -12.02 28.34
CA ARG A 111 1.12 -12.57 28.74
C ARG A 111 2.16 -12.51 27.63
N GLN A 112 1.76 -12.70 26.37
CA GLN A 112 2.68 -12.63 25.25
C GLN A 112 3.07 -11.18 24.93
N LEU A 113 2.13 -10.24 25.11
CA LEU A 113 2.35 -8.81 24.94
C LEU A 113 3.06 -8.16 26.15
N GLY A 114 3.34 -8.93 27.20
CA GLY A 114 3.98 -8.41 28.42
C GLY A 114 3.04 -7.60 29.32
N ILE A 115 1.73 -7.71 29.13
CA ILE A 115 0.71 -6.97 29.88
C ILE A 115 0.27 -7.78 31.09
N GLU A 116 0.32 -7.18 32.28
CA GLU A 116 -0.13 -7.80 33.52
C GLU A 116 -1.65 -7.59 33.71
N VAL A 117 -2.42 -8.68 33.70
CA VAL A 117 -3.88 -8.62 33.93
C VAL A 117 -4.15 -8.61 35.43
N LEU A 118 -4.39 -7.41 36.00
CA LEU A 118 -4.51 -7.19 37.45
C LEU A 118 -5.90 -7.53 38.01
N GLU A 119 -6.94 -7.45 37.19
CA GLU A 119 -8.33 -7.69 37.59
C GLU A 119 -9.01 -8.78 36.74
N PRO A 120 -10.04 -9.47 37.25
CA PRO A 120 -10.78 -10.45 36.45
C PRO A 120 -11.54 -9.76 35.31
N LEU A 121 -11.23 -10.14 34.08
CA LEU A 121 -11.89 -9.65 32.85
C LEU A 121 -13.41 -9.86 32.89
N LYS A 122 -14.17 -8.80 32.66
CA LYS A 122 -15.64 -8.81 32.68
C LYS A 122 -16.16 -8.70 31.26
N ILE A 123 -17.22 -9.46 30.99
CA ILE A 123 -17.97 -9.32 29.76
C ILE A 123 -18.82 -8.06 29.86
N VAL A 124 -18.57 -7.09 28.99
CA VAL A 124 -19.39 -5.88 28.80
C VAL A 124 -20.63 -6.26 28.00
N ASN A 125 -20.45 -6.96 26.88
CA ASN A 125 -21.54 -7.34 25.98
C ASN A 125 -21.36 -8.76 25.40
N PRO A 126 -22.24 -9.74 25.72
CA PRO A 126 -22.24 -11.05 25.07
C PRO A 126 -23.08 -11.00 23.78
N ILE A 127 -22.42 -10.88 22.63
CA ILE A 127 -23.08 -10.80 21.31
C ILE A 127 -23.67 -12.16 20.93
N SER A 128 -22.90 -13.24 21.08
CA SER A 128 -23.34 -14.60 20.77
C SER A 128 -22.67 -15.65 21.67
N SER A 129 -22.83 -16.95 21.36
CA SER A 129 -22.08 -18.01 22.07
C SER A 129 -20.59 -18.06 21.70
N THR A 130 -20.19 -17.36 20.65
CA THR A 130 -18.84 -17.39 20.07
C THR A 130 -18.26 -15.99 19.87
N GLU A 131 -18.92 -14.96 20.36
CA GLU A 131 -18.54 -13.56 20.18
C GLU A 131 -18.94 -12.71 21.41
N PHE A 132 -17.98 -11.94 21.90
CA PHE A 132 -18.06 -11.23 23.19
C PHE A 132 -17.31 -9.91 23.12
N VAL A 133 -17.68 -8.95 23.95
CA VAL A 133 -16.90 -7.73 24.23
C VAL A 133 -16.52 -7.72 25.70
N PHE A 134 -15.23 -7.54 25.98
CA PHE A 134 -14.64 -7.50 27.31
C PHE A 134 -14.23 -6.08 27.72
N ASP A 135 -14.18 -5.85 29.03
CA ASP A 135 -13.73 -4.58 29.59
C ASP A 135 -12.24 -4.34 29.32
N LYS A 136 -11.89 -3.05 29.25
CA LYS A 136 -10.56 -2.57 28.89
C LYS A 136 -9.61 -2.34 30.06
N GLU A 137 -10.16 -2.21 31.26
CA GLU A 137 -9.48 -1.75 32.50
C GLU A 137 -8.14 -2.49 32.76
N GLY A 138 -7.04 -1.75 32.66
CA GLY A 138 -5.68 -2.26 32.92
C GLY A 138 -5.14 -3.23 31.86
N LEU A 139 -5.81 -3.39 30.72
CA LEU A 139 -5.42 -4.28 29.62
C LEU A 139 -5.26 -3.54 28.30
N SER A 140 -6.21 -2.67 27.95
CA SER A 140 -6.34 -2.07 26.62
C SER A 140 -6.87 -0.64 26.71
N LEU A 141 -6.56 0.22 25.73
CA LEU A 141 -7.15 1.56 25.60
C LEU A 141 -8.60 1.52 25.12
N GLU A 142 -8.96 0.46 24.38
CA GLU A 142 -10.32 0.19 23.89
C GLU A 142 -10.91 -1.10 24.47
N GLU A 143 -12.25 -1.21 24.48
CA GLU A 143 -12.92 -2.47 24.82
C GLU A 143 -12.43 -3.61 23.92
N VAL A 144 -12.33 -4.82 24.45
CA VAL A 144 -11.67 -5.95 23.79
C VAL A 144 -12.72 -6.87 23.18
N PRO A 145 -13.06 -6.74 21.88
CA PRO A 145 -13.90 -7.72 21.20
C PRO A 145 -13.13 -9.03 21.03
N VAL A 146 -13.84 -10.14 21.21
CA VAL A 146 -13.29 -11.50 21.08
C VAL A 146 -14.27 -12.36 20.31
N LYS A 147 -13.80 -12.98 19.22
CA LYS A 147 -14.61 -13.80 18.32
C LYS A 147 -13.94 -15.13 18.01
N LEU A 148 -14.70 -16.21 17.95
CA LEU A 148 -14.18 -17.51 17.52
C LEU A 148 -14.09 -17.54 15.98
N VAL A 149 -12.91 -17.89 15.46
CA VAL A 149 -12.61 -17.92 14.02
C VAL A 149 -11.78 -19.16 13.66
N TYR A 150 -11.62 -19.42 12.36
CA TYR A 150 -10.59 -20.30 11.83
C TYR A 150 -9.43 -19.49 11.25
N GLU A 151 -8.22 -19.74 11.75
CA GLU A 151 -6.99 -19.15 11.23
C GLU A 151 -6.28 -20.13 10.31
N ARG A 152 -5.82 -19.63 9.16
CA ARG A 152 -4.99 -20.38 8.23
C ARG A 152 -3.54 -20.40 8.71
N THR A 153 -2.96 -21.59 8.80
CA THR A 153 -1.52 -21.76 9.05
C THR A 153 -0.69 -21.60 7.77
N GLU A 154 0.61 -21.33 7.88
CA GLU A 154 1.55 -21.29 6.73
C GLU A 154 1.48 -22.55 5.85
N LYS A 155 1.24 -23.71 6.46
CA LYS A 155 1.11 -25.00 5.75
C LYS A 155 -0.22 -25.16 5.02
N GLY A 156 -1.14 -24.22 5.19
CA GLY A 156 -2.47 -24.21 4.59
C GLY A 156 -3.52 -25.00 5.35
N ASP A 157 -3.23 -25.49 6.56
CA ASP A 157 -4.20 -26.12 7.47
C ASP A 157 -5.03 -25.05 8.22
N LEU A 158 -6.21 -25.42 8.72
CA LEU A 158 -7.08 -24.54 9.51
C LEU A 158 -7.03 -24.90 11.00
N LYS A 159 -6.79 -23.89 11.82
CA LYS A 159 -6.85 -24.00 13.28
C LYS A 159 -7.98 -23.15 13.82
N LEU A 160 -8.74 -23.71 14.76
CA LEU A 160 -9.75 -22.95 15.50
C LEU A 160 -9.04 -22.00 16.47
N ALA A 161 -9.40 -20.72 16.44
CA ALA A 161 -8.74 -19.65 17.18
C ALA A 161 -9.73 -18.65 17.78
N TRP A 162 -9.32 -17.98 18.84
CA TRP A 162 -9.96 -16.75 19.32
C TRP A 162 -9.25 -15.57 18.70
N ASP A 163 -9.97 -14.81 17.87
CA ASP A 163 -9.57 -13.50 17.37
C ASP A 163 -9.93 -12.45 18.42
N LEU A 164 -8.97 -11.61 18.78
CA LEU A 164 -9.15 -10.52 19.74
C LEU A 164 -8.27 -9.34 19.35
N ASN A 165 -8.64 -8.13 19.76
CA ASN A 165 -7.75 -6.99 19.62
C ASN A 165 -7.45 -6.31 20.96
N ILE A 166 -6.20 -5.88 21.13
CA ILE A 166 -5.70 -5.20 22.33
C ILE A 166 -4.94 -3.97 21.85
N TYR A 167 -5.45 -2.80 22.20
CA TYR A 167 -4.70 -1.56 22.04
C TYR A 167 -3.86 -1.33 23.29
N THR A 168 -2.54 -1.54 23.18
CA THR A 168 -1.61 -1.53 24.30
C THR A 168 -1.64 -0.19 25.03
N LEU A 169 -1.43 -0.24 26.35
CA LEU A 169 -1.46 0.95 27.22
C LEU A 169 -0.25 1.87 27.03
N ASP A 170 0.80 1.39 26.36
CA ASP A 170 1.94 2.20 25.91
C ASP A 170 1.67 2.88 24.57
N GLU A 171 0.46 2.73 24.01
CA GLU A 171 -0.04 3.50 22.86
C GLU A 171 0.63 3.13 21.52
N LEU A 172 1.73 2.39 21.58
CA LEU A 172 2.52 2.00 20.43
C LEU A 172 1.86 0.91 19.59
N ASN A 173 0.88 0.14 20.07
CA ASN A 173 0.40 -0.99 19.26
C ASN A 173 -1.08 -1.31 19.47
N TRP A 174 -1.81 -1.44 18.36
CA TRP A 174 -3.15 -2.01 18.35
C TRP A 174 -3.11 -3.39 17.71
N TRP A 175 -2.89 -4.40 18.54
CA TRP A 175 -2.71 -5.77 18.08
C TRP A 175 -4.04 -6.46 17.82
N SER A 176 -4.27 -6.96 16.61
CA SER A 176 -5.22 -8.03 16.31
C SER A 176 -4.51 -9.39 16.42
N VAL A 177 -4.89 -10.21 17.38
CA VAL A 177 -4.18 -11.44 17.80
C VAL A 177 -5.08 -12.66 17.68
N ARG A 178 -4.56 -13.75 17.10
CA ARG A 178 -5.28 -15.02 16.93
C ARG A 178 -4.66 -16.04 17.86
N ILE A 179 -5.42 -16.46 18.86
CA ILE A 179 -4.99 -17.41 19.89
C ILE A 179 -5.59 -18.79 19.60
N ASP A 180 -4.77 -19.82 19.50
CA ASP A 180 -5.20 -21.22 19.31
C ASP A 180 -6.22 -21.61 20.38
N ALA A 181 -7.44 -21.91 19.95
CA ALA A 181 -8.55 -22.18 20.85
C ALA A 181 -8.44 -23.54 21.56
N GLN A 182 -7.39 -24.33 21.29
CA GLN A 182 -7.08 -25.57 21.98
C GLN A 182 -5.93 -25.42 22.98
N THR A 183 -4.87 -24.70 22.61
CA THR A 183 -3.63 -24.65 23.40
C THR A 183 -3.40 -23.33 24.10
N GLY A 184 -3.98 -22.24 23.60
CA GLY A 184 -3.69 -20.88 24.04
C GLY A 184 -2.39 -20.31 23.45
N ASP A 185 -1.80 -20.98 22.46
CA ASP A 185 -0.64 -20.47 21.73
C ASP A 185 -1.05 -19.40 20.73
N VAL A 186 -0.16 -18.46 20.42
CA VAL A 186 -0.45 -17.42 19.43
C VAL A 186 -0.16 -17.95 18.04
N LEU A 187 -1.15 -17.84 17.16
CA LEU A 187 -1.09 -18.30 15.77
C LEU A 187 -0.63 -17.18 14.85
N SER A 188 -1.17 -15.98 15.02
CA SER A 188 -0.81 -14.79 14.26
C SER A 188 -1.10 -13.52 15.08
N LYS A 189 -0.41 -12.43 14.72
CA LYS A 189 -0.65 -11.09 15.27
C LYS A 189 -0.41 -10.05 14.17
N ASN A 190 -1.30 -9.08 14.05
CA ASN A 190 -1.19 -7.93 13.15
C ASN A 190 -1.28 -6.65 13.99
N ASN A 191 -0.51 -5.61 13.66
CA ASN A 191 -0.65 -4.30 14.29
C ASN A 191 -1.48 -3.41 13.38
N TRP A 192 -2.55 -2.80 13.90
CA TRP A 192 -3.34 -1.81 13.18
C TRP A 192 -2.78 -0.39 13.29
N VAL A 193 -1.82 -0.16 14.20
CA VAL A 193 -0.99 1.04 14.20
C VAL A 193 0.15 0.83 13.21
N LEU A 194 0.16 1.61 12.14
CA LEU A 194 1.26 1.64 11.19
C LEU A 194 2.27 2.69 11.63
N HIS A 195 3.44 2.25 12.07
CA HIS A 195 4.54 3.14 12.44
C HIS A 195 5.41 3.43 11.23
N CYS A 196 5.61 4.71 10.95
CA CYS A 196 6.54 5.14 9.92
C CYS A 196 7.98 5.23 10.47
N ASP A 197 8.59 4.17 11.03
CA ASP A 197 9.95 4.28 11.59
C ASP A 197 11.00 4.60 10.50
N PHE A 198 11.44 5.87 10.46
CA PHE A 198 12.42 6.42 9.52
C PHE A 198 13.88 6.20 9.96
N GLY A 199 14.15 5.09 10.65
CA GLY A 199 15.46 4.74 11.20
C GLY A 199 16.64 5.04 10.25
N SER A 200 17.71 5.59 10.86
CA SER A 200 18.91 6.13 10.20
C SER A 200 19.42 5.26 9.05
N CYS A 201 19.27 5.75 7.82
CA CYS A 201 20.07 5.26 6.71
C CYS A 201 21.51 5.72 6.97
N GLY A 202 22.48 4.80 6.96
CA GLY A 202 23.88 5.13 7.23
C GLY A 202 24.41 6.20 6.28
N HIS A 203 24.47 7.45 6.74
CA HIS A 203 25.14 8.53 6.03
C HIS A 203 26.64 8.45 6.31
N GLU A 204 27.43 8.07 5.31
CA GLU A 204 28.86 8.38 5.34
C GLU A 204 29.03 9.90 5.24
N PHE A 205 29.52 10.49 6.33
CA PHE A 205 29.87 11.89 6.44
C PHE A 205 30.73 12.37 5.26
N HIS A 206 30.21 13.29 4.47
CA HIS A 206 31.02 14.18 3.64
C HIS A 206 30.87 15.62 4.11
N SER A 207 31.82 16.02 4.96
CA SER A 207 32.08 17.41 5.31
C SER A 207 32.37 18.25 4.06
N THR A 208 31.54 19.25 3.77
CA THR A 208 31.97 20.41 2.99
C THR A 208 31.43 21.68 3.65
N MET A 209 32.36 22.60 3.92
CA MET A 209 32.17 23.81 4.70
C MET A 209 31.18 24.78 4.05
N HIS A 210 30.24 25.28 4.86
CA HIS A 210 29.41 26.44 4.53
C HIS A 210 30.25 27.71 4.49
N GLU A 211 30.31 28.38 3.34
CA GLU A 211 30.51 29.83 3.28
C GLU A 211 29.12 30.47 3.19
N SER A 212 28.68 31.08 4.29
CA SER A 212 27.52 31.95 4.32
C SER A 212 27.86 33.28 3.64
N THR A 213 27.01 33.70 2.70
CA THR A 213 26.97 35.11 2.28
C THR A 213 25.56 35.64 2.44
N LEU A 214 25.44 36.54 3.41
CA LEU A 214 24.29 37.37 3.74
C LEU A 214 23.78 38.12 2.49
N ALA A 215 22.47 38.10 2.28
CA ALA A 215 21.76 39.12 1.51
C ALA A 215 20.64 39.72 2.39
N GLU A 216 20.56 41.05 2.29
CA GLU A 216 19.95 42.00 3.22
C GLU A 216 18.45 41.81 3.53
N GLN A 217 18.11 41.96 4.81
CA GLN A 217 16.76 42.21 5.33
C GLN A 217 16.17 43.49 4.72
N GLU A 218 15.02 43.38 4.07
CA GLU A 218 14.09 44.50 3.94
C GLU A 218 12.96 44.38 4.96
N ALA A 219 12.77 45.46 5.71
CA ALA A 219 11.93 45.54 6.88
C ALA A 219 10.44 45.32 6.59
N MET A 220 9.80 44.59 7.51
CA MET A 220 8.36 44.36 7.64
C MET A 220 7.54 45.64 7.42
N SER A 221 6.68 45.61 6.41
CA SER A 221 5.49 46.47 6.33
C SER A 221 4.30 45.69 6.85
N GLN A 222 3.88 45.96 8.09
CA GLN A 222 2.58 45.55 8.61
C GLN A 222 1.47 45.99 7.66
N SER A 223 0.88 45.01 6.97
CA SER A 223 -0.33 45.17 6.18
C SER A 223 -1.54 45.11 7.11
N LYS A 224 -2.53 45.95 6.82
CA LYS A 224 -3.75 46.15 7.60
C LYS A 224 -4.60 44.87 7.64
N ASN A 225 -5.07 44.49 8.83
CA ASN A 225 -6.09 43.43 9.00
C ASN A 225 -7.27 43.67 8.05
N PRO A 226 -7.60 42.69 7.18
CA PRO A 226 -8.94 42.59 6.61
C PRO A 226 -9.98 42.48 7.75
N MET A 227 -11.25 42.76 7.46
CA MET A 227 -12.32 42.34 8.39
C MET A 227 -12.25 40.82 8.58
N PRO A 228 -12.59 40.27 9.76
CA PRO A 228 -12.69 38.83 9.94
C PRO A 228 -13.64 38.28 8.87
N LEU A 229 -13.16 37.36 8.05
CA LEU A 229 -14.02 36.52 7.24
C LEU A 229 -14.52 35.41 8.18
N PRO A 230 -15.84 35.15 8.25
CA PRO A 230 -16.33 33.95 8.93
C PRO A 230 -15.68 32.69 8.35
N GLY A 231 -15.54 31.64 9.15
CA GLY A 231 -15.04 30.33 8.68
C GLY A 231 -13.62 30.39 8.09
N ALA A 232 -12.73 31.20 8.69
CA ALA A 232 -11.42 31.49 8.13
C ALA A 232 -10.29 30.74 8.84
N TYR A 233 -9.39 30.13 8.05
CA TYR A 233 -8.25 29.34 8.53
C TYR A 233 -6.96 29.88 7.93
N ASN A 234 -6.00 30.28 8.77
CA ASN A 234 -4.66 30.63 8.31
C ASN A 234 -3.79 29.36 8.27
N VAL A 235 -3.48 28.82 7.10
CA VAL A 235 -2.90 27.47 6.94
C VAL A 235 -1.95 27.42 5.75
N PHE A 236 -1.15 26.35 5.64
CA PHE A 236 -0.49 26.02 4.38
C PHE A 236 -1.54 25.40 3.46
N ALA A 237 -2.24 26.25 2.70
CA ALA A 237 -3.31 25.77 1.82
C ALA A 237 -2.74 24.98 0.64
N ILE A 238 -3.38 23.87 0.28
CA ILE A 238 -2.98 23.07 -0.88
C ILE A 238 -2.93 23.95 -2.15
N PRO A 239 -1.92 23.78 -3.03
CA PRO A 239 -0.95 22.68 -3.07
C PRO A 239 0.30 22.88 -2.19
N THR A 240 0.38 23.92 -1.36
CA THR A 240 1.58 24.17 -0.52
C THR A 240 1.81 23.00 0.43
N GLU A 241 2.90 22.25 0.26
CA GLU A 241 3.17 21.07 1.09
C GLU A 241 3.56 21.45 2.53
N SER A 242 4.44 22.43 2.69
CA SER A 242 5.00 22.74 4.01
C SER A 242 5.60 24.15 4.05
N PRO A 243 6.09 24.62 5.22
CA PRO A 243 6.72 25.95 5.33
C PRO A 243 7.90 26.18 4.38
N ALA A 244 8.60 25.12 3.99
CA ALA A 244 9.70 25.20 3.01
C ALA A 244 9.21 25.45 1.57
N HIS A 245 7.93 25.16 1.28
CA HIS A 245 7.34 25.23 -0.06
C HIS A 245 6.61 26.55 -0.31
N GLY A 246 6.10 27.22 0.73
CA GLY A 246 5.42 28.49 0.55
C GLY A 246 4.88 29.07 1.86
N PRO A 247 4.39 30.32 1.83
CA PRO A 247 3.81 30.97 3.01
C PRO A 247 2.40 30.43 3.30
N ARG A 248 1.98 30.57 4.56
CA ARG A 248 0.56 30.37 4.95
C ARG A 248 -0.35 31.39 4.28
N THR A 249 -1.60 30.99 4.05
CA THR A 249 -2.67 31.83 3.50
C THR A 249 -3.95 31.68 4.32
N ILE A 250 -4.76 32.74 4.34
CA ILE A 250 -6.10 32.69 4.94
C ILE A 250 -7.08 32.19 3.88
N VAL A 251 -7.63 31.00 4.09
CA VAL A 251 -8.74 30.43 3.33
C VAL A 251 -10.04 30.62 4.12
N ALA A 252 -11.15 30.90 3.45
CA ALA A 252 -12.45 31.14 4.09
C ALA A 252 -13.51 30.23 3.48
N ASP A 253 -14.34 29.63 4.35
CA ASP A 253 -15.36 28.65 4.03
C ASP A 253 -14.83 27.55 3.05
N PRO A 254 -13.73 26.85 3.39
CA PRO A 254 -13.07 25.89 2.51
C PRO A 254 -13.83 24.55 2.33
N GLU A 255 -14.88 24.32 3.12
CA GLU A 255 -15.65 23.08 3.09
C GLU A 255 -16.29 22.78 1.71
N ASP A 256 -16.25 21.51 1.30
CA ASP A 256 -16.97 21.07 0.12
C ASP A 256 -18.45 20.83 0.44
N PRO A 257 -19.40 21.43 -0.33
CA PRO A 257 -20.83 21.33 -0.02
C PRO A 257 -21.47 19.97 -0.30
N ILE A 258 -20.75 19.03 -0.93
CA ILE A 258 -21.21 17.65 -1.16
C ILE A 258 -20.68 16.75 -0.05
N ALA A 259 -19.38 16.81 0.23
CA ALA A 259 -18.74 15.97 1.24
C ALA A 259 -19.04 16.45 2.67
N SER A 260 -19.02 17.76 2.89
CA SER A 260 -19.26 18.42 4.17
C SER A 260 -20.45 19.40 4.08
N PRO A 261 -21.69 18.92 3.82
CA PRO A 261 -22.85 19.78 3.53
C PRO A 261 -23.27 20.71 4.69
N PHE A 262 -22.79 20.45 5.91
CA PHE A 262 -23.02 21.26 7.11
C PHE A 262 -21.75 21.99 7.59
N GLY A 263 -20.67 21.97 6.80
CA GLY A 263 -19.38 22.51 7.17
C GLY A 263 -18.57 21.58 8.08
N TRP A 264 -17.38 22.02 8.47
CA TRP A 264 -16.43 21.19 9.22
C TRP A 264 -16.61 21.19 10.74
N HIS A 265 -17.60 21.92 11.26
CA HIS A 265 -17.84 22.10 12.71
C HIS A 265 -19.18 21.55 13.20
N ASP A 266 -19.90 20.87 12.32
CA ASP A 266 -21.14 20.16 12.58
C ASP A 266 -20.85 18.69 12.93
N THR A 267 -21.70 18.06 13.75
CA THR A 267 -21.66 16.62 14.06
C THR A 267 -23.02 15.94 14.11
N ASP A 268 -24.12 16.66 13.84
CA ASP A 268 -25.49 16.13 14.00
C ASP A 268 -26.40 16.33 12.78
N GLY A 269 -25.88 16.92 11.70
CA GLY A 269 -26.58 17.11 10.43
C GLY A 269 -27.73 18.11 10.51
N GLU A 270 -27.79 18.93 11.55
CA GLU A 270 -28.75 20.02 11.68
C GLU A 270 -28.09 21.37 11.40
N PRO A 271 -28.74 22.32 10.69
CA PRO A 271 -28.09 23.57 10.33
C PRO A 271 -27.53 24.38 11.53
N GLY A 272 -26.21 24.44 11.63
CA GLY A 272 -25.46 25.23 12.60
C GLY A 272 -24.18 24.51 12.99
N GLU A 273 -23.29 25.20 13.70
CA GLU A 273 -22.06 24.59 14.18
C GLU A 273 -22.19 24.22 15.67
N GLU A 274 -21.92 22.96 16.02
CA GLU A 274 -21.92 22.49 17.42
C GLU A 274 -20.63 22.91 18.13
N TYR A 275 -19.56 23.01 17.35
CA TYR A 275 -18.22 23.31 17.84
C TYR A 275 -17.72 24.63 17.27
N THR A 276 -16.90 25.30 18.10
CA THR A 276 -16.13 26.50 17.70
C THR A 276 -14.63 26.24 17.74
N ILE A 277 -14.27 25.00 18.08
CA ILE A 277 -12.91 24.48 18.15
C ILE A 277 -12.62 23.64 16.90
N THR A 278 -11.40 23.16 16.69
CA THR A 278 -11.00 22.23 15.62
C THR A 278 -11.64 20.85 15.71
N ARG A 279 -12.97 20.78 15.62
CA ARG A 279 -13.79 19.56 15.72
C ARG A 279 -15.05 19.66 14.87
N GLY A 280 -15.34 18.59 14.15
CA GLY A 280 -16.66 18.33 13.59
C GLY A 280 -16.78 16.91 13.08
N ASN A 281 -17.52 16.74 11.99
CA ASN A 281 -17.95 15.45 11.50
C ASN A 281 -16.79 14.56 11.06
N ASN A 282 -15.79 15.14 10.41
CA ASN A 282 -14.75 14.37 9.71
C ASN A 282 -13.55 14.08 10.63
N VAL A 283 -13.26 15.01 11.55
CA VAL A 283 -12.05 15.00 12.38
C VAL A 283 -12.26 15.80 13.67
N HIS A 284 -11.60 15.36 14.72
CA HIS A 284 -11.34 16.14 15.93
C HIS A 284 -9.82 16.27 16.08
N ALA A 285 -9.30 17.47 15.87
CA ALA A 285 -7.88 17.75 16.00
C ALA A 285 -7.59 18.47 17.32
N TYR A 286 -6.58 18.00 18.06
CA TYR A 286 -6.22 18.50 19.38
C TYR A 286 -4.74 18.19 19.68
N GLU A 287 -4.18 18.80 20.73
CA GLU A 287 -2.84 18.45 21.22
C GLU A 287 -2.86 17.20 22.10
N ASP A 288 -1.83 16.36 21.99
CA ASP A 288 -1.56 15.29 22.97
C ASP A 288 -0.08 15.23 23.35
N ARG A 289 0.44 16.35 23.86
CA ARG A 289 1.86 16.43 24.25
C ARG A 289 2.20 15.59 25.47
N GLN A 290 1.18 15.09 26.16
CA GLN A 290 1.31 14.35 27.40
C GLN A 290 1.29 12.83 27.19
N ASP A 291 1.13 12.35 25.95
CA ASP A 291 1.15 10.91 25.62
C ASP A 291 0.13 10.17 26.47
N ASN A 292 -1.12 10.65 26.45
CA ASN A 292 -2.18 10.08 27.27
C ASN A 292 -3.45 9.74 26.49
N ASN A 293 -3.46 10.00 25.17
CA ASN A 293 -4.55 9.74 24.25
C ASN A 293 -5.90 10.35 24.66
N VAL A 294 -5.89 11.36 25.53
CA VAL A 294 -7.06 12.14 25.92
C VAL A 294 -6.99 13.46 25.17
N ALA A 295 -8.09 13.82 24.52
CA ALA A 295 -8.21 15.10 23.85
C ALA A 295 -7.80 16.26 24.77
N GLY A 296 -6.65 16.86 24.44
CA GLY A 296 -6.07 18.01 25.13
C GLY A 296 -6.69 19.33 24.67
N ASP A 297 -5.89 20.39 24.69
CA ASP A 297 -6.30 21.69 24.17
C ASP A 297 -6.53 21.64 22.65
N ALA A 298 -7.65 22.25 22.21
CA ALA A 298 -8.03 22.40 20.81
C ALA A 298 -8.28 23.89 20.52
N PRO A 299 -7.70 24.47 19.45
CA PRO A 299 -7.85 25.89 19.13
C PRO A 299 -9.31 26.29 18.93
N ASP A 300 -9.73 27.42 19.52
CA ASP A 300 -11.11 27.98 19.46
C ASP A 300 -11.16 29.23 18.56
N GLY A 301 -11.83 29.11 17.41
CA GLY A 301 -12.05 30.19 16.43
C GLY A 301 -13.17 31.16 16.82
N GLY A 302 -13.86 30.91 17.93
CA GLY A 302 -14.98 31.69 18.42
C GLY A 302 -16.21 31.62 17.52
N VAL A 303 -17.17 32.51 17.77
CA VAL A 303 -18.46 32.55 17.05
C VAL A 303 -18.35 32.82 15.55
N ASP A 304 -17.22 33.36 15.11
CA ASP A 304 -16.95 33.67 13.71
C ASP A 304 -16.06 32.58 13.05
N LEU A 305 -15.67 31.54 13.79
CA LEU A 305 -14.78 30.47 13.31
C LEU A 305 -13.52 31.00 12.62
N THR A 306 -12.83 31.95 13.27
CA THR A 306 -11.61 32.55 12.74
C THR A 306 -10.38 31.97 13.44
N PHE A 307 -9.70 31.05 12.75
CA PHE A 307 -8.50 30.35 13.18
C PHE A 307 -7.24 30.99 12.58
N ASP A 308 -6.86 32.16 13.11
CA ASP A 308 -5.67 32.93 12.70
C ASP A 308 -4.66 33.02 13.86
N TYR A 309 -3.87 31.94 14.02
CA TYR A 309 -2.86 31.83 15.06
C TYR A 309 -1.45 32.08 14.53
N PRO A 310 -0.55 32.68 15.33
CA PRO A 310 0.83 32.94 14.92
C PRO A 310 1.59 31.65 14.65
N TYR A 311 2.55 31.74 13.73
CA TYR A 311 3.52 30.70 13.42
C TYR A 311 4.89 31.35 13.29
N ASP A 312 5.89 30.76 13.93
CA ASP A 312 7.28 31.19 13.88
C ASP A 312 8.17 29.94 14.03
N ASP A 313 8.93 29.62 12.98
CA ASP A 313 9.83 28.46 12.90
C ASP A 313 11.17 28.68 13.61
N GLU A 314 11.44 29.91 14.06
CA GLU A 314 12.60 30.22 14.90
C GLU A 314 12.30 30.02 16.40
N LEU A 315 11.06 29.72 16.76
CA LEU A 315 10.61 29.53 18.15
C LEU A 315 10.34 28.05 18.45
N PRO A 316 10.42 27.64 19.74
CA PRO A 316 10.03 26.31 20.16
C PRO A 316 8.64 25.91 19.64
N ALA A 317 8.50 24.66 19.20
CA ALA A 317 7.32 24.18 18.46
C ALA A 317 5.99 24.41 19.21
N PHE A 318 5.99 24.32 20.54
CA PHE A 318 4.80 24.55 21.36
C PHE A 318 4.20 25.97 21.20
N GLN A 319 5.01 26.97 20.80
CA GLN A 319 4.50 28.33 20.56
C GLN A 319 3.64 28.43 19.30
N SER A 320 3.80 27.47 18.38
CA SER A 320 3.02 27.35 17.15
C SER A 320 1.96 26.25 17.26
N LEU A 321 1.69 25.71 18.47
CA LEU A 321 0.76 24.59 18.67
C LEU A 321 -0.62 24.86 18.08
N ASP A 322 -1.23 26.01 18.38
CA ASP A 322 -2.57 26.32 17.83
C ASP A 322 -2.57 26.38 16.30
N ALA A 323 -1.49 26.92 15.69
CA ALA A 323 -1.37 26.95 14.24
C ALA A 323 -1.15 25.55 13.65
N ALA A 324 -0.41 24.69 14.35
CA ALA A 324 -0.16 23.29 13.98
C ALA A 324 -1.45 22.47 14.00
N THR A 325 -2.20 22.53 15.09
CA THR A 325 -3.49 21.84 15.24
C THR A 325 -4.52 22.33 14.22
N VAL A 326 -4.54 23.63 13.89
CA VAL A 326 -5.41 24.18 12.84
C VAL A 326 -5.01 23.70 11.44
N ASN A 327 -3.71 23.60 11.14
CA ASN A 327 -3.25 23.05 9.86
C ASN A 327 -3.58 21.55 9.75
N LEU A 328 -3.44 20.79 10.84
CA LEU A 328 -3.81 19.39 10.93
C LEU A 328 -5.32 19.18 10.71
N PHE A 329 -6.15 20.00 11.36
CA PHE A 329 -7.61 20.02 11.17
C PHE A 329 -7.99 20.32 9.72
N TYR A 330 -7.41 21.37 9.14
CA TYR A 330 -7.62 21.74 7.75
C TYR A 330 -7.28 20.58 6.81
N MET A 331 -6.09 20.02 6.91
CA MET A 331 -5.63 18.99 5.96
C MET A 331 -6.42 17.68 6.09
N ASN A 332 -6.82 17.27 7.29
CA ASN A 332 -7.71 16.11 7.47
C ASN A 332 -9.08 16.32 6.80
N ASN A 333 -9.66 17.52 6.90
CA ASN A 333 -10.91 17.83 6.21
C ASN A 333 -10.74 17.93 4.69
N ILE A 334 -9.62 18.46 4.19
CA ILE A 334 -9.30 18.45 2.76
C ILE A 334 -9.18 17.02 2.24
N MET A 335 -8.48 16.14 2.96
CA MET A 335 -8.41 14.71 2.63
C MET A 335 -9.81 14.10 2.55
N HIS A 336 -10.64 14.30 3.58
CA HIS A 336 -12.02 13.84 3.56
C HIS A 336 -12.77 14.34 2.32
N ASP A 337 -12.83 15.66 2.13
CA ASP A 337 -13.68 16.28 1.12
C ASP A 337 -13.25 15.97 -0.32
N VAL A 338 -11.95 15.92 -0.59
CA VAL A 338 -11.43 15.56 -1.91
C VAL A 338 -11.72 14.10 -2.23
N TRP A 339 -11.36 13.17 -1.34
CA TRP A 339 -11.49 11.74 -1.62
C TRP A 339 -12.94 11.25 -1.60
N TYR A 340 -13.84 11.97 -0.92
CA TYR A 340 -15.28 11.79 -1.05
C TYR A 340 -15.74 11.90 -2.52
N GLN A 341 -15.23 12.87 -3.28
CA GLN A 341 -15.61 13.06 -4.70
C GLN A 341 -15.22 11.87 -5.60
N TYR A 342 -14.12 11.19 -5.26
CA TYR A 342 -13.65 10.01 -6.00
C TYR A 342 -14.27 8.69 -5.47
N GLY A 343 -15.10 8.80 -4.43
CA GLY A 343 -15.91 7.71 -3.90
C GLY A 343 -15.32 7.03 -2.67
N PHE A 344 -14.48 7.70 -1.87
CA PHE A 344 -14.30 7.35 -0.46
C PHE A 344 -15.42 8.01 0.36
N ASP A 345 -16.63 7.49 0.15
CA ASP A 345 -17.90 7.95 0.74
C ASP A 345 -18.33 7.06 1.92
N GLU A 346 -19.46 7.38 2.55
CA GLU A 346 -19.97 6.68 3.73
C GLU A 346 -20.17 5.18 3.48
N ALA A 347 -20.68 4.82 2.29
CA ALA A 347 -20.93 3.43 1.95
C ALA A 347 -19.65 2.61 1.75
N SER A 348 -18.58 3.28 1.36
CA SER A 348 -17.24 2.72 1.25
C SER A 348 -16.42 2.79 2.55
N GLY A 349 -17.02 3.25 3.66
CA GLY A 349 -16.40 3.29 4.98
C GLY A 349 -15.40 4.41 5.15
N ASN A 350 -15.80 5.64 4.80
CA ASN A 350 -15.05 6.83 5.16
C ASN A 350 -15.10 7.13 6.66
N PHE A 351 -14.58 8.28 7.09
CA PHE A 351 -14.43 8.63 8.51
C PHE A 351 -15.37 9.78 8.87
N GLN A 352 -16.49 9.49 9.50
CA GLN A 352 -17.51 10.48 9.87
C GLN A 352 -18.15 10.18 11.24
N GLU A 353 -18.43 11.21 12.05
CA GLU A 353 -19.25 11.06 13.26
C GLU A 353 -20.69 10.68 12.87
N GLU A 354 -21.25 11.35 11.87
CA GLU A 354 -22.56 11.08 11.28
C GLU A 354 -22.48 10.95 9.76
N ASN A 355 -23.14 9.92 9.23
CA ASN A 355 -23.29 9.70 7.79
C ASN A 355 -24.49 10.50 7.25
N TYR A 356 -24.27 11.77 6.89
CA TYR A 356 -25.32 12.72 6.52
C TYR A 356 -26.22 12.27 5.35
N THR A 357 -25.71 11.46 4.43
CA THR A 357 -26.52 10.94 3.32
C THR A 357 -27.51 9.84 3.75
N GLY A 358 -27.30 9.24 4.92
CA GLY A 358 -27.98 8.03 5.38
C GLY A 358 -27.69 6.81 4.50
N ALA A 359 -26.57 6.82 3.77
CA ALA A 359 -26.11 5.70 2.97
C ALA A 359 -25.75 4.48 3.85
N ALA A 360 -25.39 3.37 3.20
CA ALA A 360 -24.75 2.25 3.91
C ALA A 360 -23.41 2.73 4.54
N GLY A 361 -22.80 1.92 5.41
CA GLY A 361 -21.63 2.30 6.21
C GLY A 361 -21.93 2.32 7.70
N GLN A 362 -20.90 2.39 8.53
CA GLN A 362 -21.03 2.68 9.96
C GLN A 362 -20.66 4.15 10.22
N GLU A 363 -21.12 4.70 11.34
CA GLU A 363 -20.88 6.08 11.75
C GLU A 363 -20.05 6.10 13.05
N ASN A 364 -19.85 7.27 13.65
CA ASN A 364 -19.09 7.46 14.89
C ASN A 364 -17.61 7.07 14.74
N ASP A 365 -17.02 7.36 13.58
CA ASP A 365 -15.64 7.00 13.25
C ASP A 365 -14.80 8.12 12.61
N TYR A 366 -15.09 9.37 12.97
CA TYR A 366 -14.22 10.52 12.64
C TYR A 366 -12.77 10.30 13.09
N VAL A 367 -11.83 10.98 12.43
CA VAL A 367 -10.40 10.89 12.77
C VAL A 367 -10.07 11.64 14.07
N GLN A 368 -9.46 10.95 15.02
CA GLN A 368 -8.81 11.59 16.17
C GLN A 368 -7.40 12.02 15.74
N ALA A 369 -7.16 13.32 15.56
CA ALA A 369 -5.90 13.83 15.01
C ALA A 369 -5.09 14.59 16.08
N GLU A 370 -3.93 14.05 16.43
CA GLU A 370 -3.14 14.49 17.58
C GLU A 370 -1.91 15.25 17.08
N SER A 371 -1.88 16.56 17.36
CA SER A 371 -0.72 17.41 17.03
C SER A 371 0.29 17.41 18.17
N GLN A 372 1.59 17.39 17.82
CA GLN A 372 2.70 17.36 18.78
C GLN A 372 2.57 16.24 19.81
N ASP A 373 2.12 15.08 19.34
CA ASP A 373 1.92 13.91 20.18
C ASP A 373 3.23 13.50 20.87
N GLY A 374 3.16 13.30 22.19
CA GLY A 374 4.31 13.07 23.06
C GLY A 374 4.87 11.64 23.04
N SER A 375 4.18 10.69 22.39
CA SER A 375 4.55 9.27 22.36
C SER A 375 5.81 9.00 21.51
N GLY A 376 6.21 9.94 20.66
CA GLY A 376 7.33 9.76 19.74
C GLY A 376 7.92 11.05 19.18
N LEU A 377 9.04 10.90 18.47
CA LEU A 377 9.68 11.93 17.67
C LEU A 377 10.06 11.34 16.30
N ASN A 378 10.33 12.22 15.34
CA ASN A 378 10.90 11.87 14.03
C ASN A 378 10.08 10.86 13.25
N ASN A 379 8.76 10.90 13.40
CA ASN A 379 7.83 9.95 12.85
C ASN A 379 6.40 10.55 12.80
N ALA A 380 5.44 9.81 12.29
CA ALA A 380 4.00 10.01 12.44
C ALA A 380 3.33 8.63 12.28
N ASN A 381 2.08 8.48 12.72
CA ASN A 381 1.38 7.22 12.53
C ASN A 381 -0.12 7.39 12.31
N PHE A 382 -0.74 6.35 11.76
CA PHE A 382 -2.19 6.26 11.64
C PHE A 382 -2.70 4.85 12.00
N ALA A 383 -3.57 4.78 13.00
CA ALA A 383 -4.28 3.58 13.39
C ALA A 383 -5.61 3.47 12.64
N THR A 384 -5.78 2.46 11.80
CA THR A 384 -7.01 2.27 10.99
C THR A 384 -7.80 1.02 11.42
N PRO A 385 -8.69 1.13 12.41
CA PRO A 385 -9.63 0.05 12.72
C PRO A 385 -10.74 -0.06 11.65
N PRO A 386 -11.53 -1.14 11.66
CA PRO A 386 -12.66 -1.31 10.73
C PRO A 386 -13.69 -0.17 10.84
N ASP A 387 -14.53 -0.06 9.81
CA ASP A 387 -15.66 0.89 9.73
C ASP A 387 -16.51 0.94 11.01
N GLY A 388 -16.78 2.15 11.50
CA GLY A 388 -17.52 2.42 12.74
C GLY A 388 -16.68 2.47 14.02
N ILE A 389 -15.35 2.38 13.92
CA ILE A 389 -14.41 2.61 15.02
C ILE A 389 -13.49 3.76 14.62
N ARG A 390 -13.35 4.75 15.51
CA ARG A 390 -12.55 5.96 15.26
C ARG A 390 -11.08 5.61 15.01
N PRO A 391 -10.51 5.99 13.86
CA PRO A 391 -9.07 5.94 13.68
C PRO A 391 -8.38 7.03 14.50
N ARG A 392 -7.06 6.91 14.61
CA ARG A 392 -6.20 7.86 15.34
C ARG A 392 -5.00 8.20 14.46
N MET A 393 -4.71 9.48 14.29
CA MET A 393 -3.54 10.00 13.60
C MET A 393 -2.68 10.71 14.64
N GLN A 394 -1.40 10.33 14.75
CA GLN A 394 -0.48 10.93 15.72
C GLN A 394 0.67 11.60 14.97
N MET A 395 0.75 12.92 15.10
CA MET A 395 1.75 13.75 14.42
C MET A 395 2.83 14.17 15.41
N TYR A 396 4.08 13.82 15.14
CA TYR A 396 5.19 14.09 16.06
C TYR A 396 6.00 15.32 15.68
N LEU A 397 6.79 15.77 16.65
CA LEU A 397 7.89 16.68 16.42
C LEU A 397 9.09 15.95 15.80
N TRP A 398 9.84 16.65 14.97
CA TRP A 398 11.01 16.17 14.27
C TRP A 398 12.21 17.03 14.64
N ALA A 399 13.19 16.40 15.27
CA ALA A 399 14.43 17.01 15.70
C ALA A 399 15.55 15.98 15.57
N ASP A 400 16.76 16.42 15.27
CA ASP A 400 17.92 15.53 15.40
C ASP A 400 17.90 14.92 16.82
N ASN A 401 18.04 13.59 16.94
CA ASN A 401 18.06 12.82 18.21
C ASN A 401 19.05 13.36 19.28
N ALA A 402 19.84 14.36 18.91
CA ALA A 402 20.57 15.28 19.76
C ALA A 402 19.67 15.97 20.81
N ALA A 403 18.52 16.52 20.42
CA ALA A 403 17.89 17.61 21.17
C ALA A 403 16.98 17.23 22.35
N ASN A 404 16.86 15.95 22.74
CA ASN A 404 16.04 15.57 23.90
C ASN A 404 16.93 15.15 25.08
N SER A 405 17.66 16.12 25.64
CA SER A 405 18.39 15.90 26.87
C SER A 405 17.67 16.58 28.04
N ASP A 406 16.75 15.84 28.66
CA ASP A 406 16.21 16.15 30.01
C ASP A 406 17.30 16.35 31.09
N PHE A 407 18.58 16.19 30.73
CA PHE A 407 19.74 16.29 31.59
C PHE A 407 20.92 17.01 30.93
N SER A 408 21.51 17.95 31.66
CA SER A 408 22.76 18.62 31.30
C SER A 408 23.73 18.66 32.48
N VAL A 409 25.04 18.71 32.17
CA VAL A 409 26.10 18.87 33.17
C VAL A 409 26.61 20.31 33.17
N ASN A 410 26.45 21.01 34.30
CA ASN A 410 26.94 22.36 34.53
C ASN A 410 28.42 22.36 34.99
N ALA A 411 29.31 21.73 34.22
CA ALA A 411 30.69 21.50 34.62
C ALA A 411 31.47 22.82 34.92
N PRO A 412 32.46 22.80 35.85
CA PRO A 412 33.44 23.86 35.92
C PRO A 412 34.34 23.87 34.66
N PRO A 413 34.79 25.04 34.16
CA PRO A 413 35.43 25.22 32.83
C PRO A 413 36.79 24.51 32.59
N SER A 414 37.19 23.57 33.43
CA SER A 414 38.47 22.85 33.38
C SER A 414 38.41 21.47 32.73
N ASP A 415 37.23 20.94 32.41
CA ASP A 415 37.07 19.66 31.70
C ASP A 415 36.00 19.78 30.60
N GLU A 416 36.44 20.11 29.39
CA GLU A 416 35.59 20.21 28.18
C GLU A 416 35.04 18.85 27.73
N SER A 417 35.45 17.72 28.33
CA SER A 417 34.97 16.38 27.93
C SER A 417 33.58 16.03 28.46
N LEU A 418 33.08 16.77 29.45
CA LEU A 418 31.71 16.64 29.98
C LEU A 418 30.76 17.72 29.44
N ASP A 419 31.27 18.69 28.66
CA ASP A 419 30.45 19.68 27.95
C ASP A 419 29.96 19.08 26.64
N ILE A 420 29.09 18.08 26.77
CA ILE A 420 28.49 17.32 25.68
C ILE A 420 26.97 17.27 25.86
N GLU A 421 26.28 16.97 24.77
CA GLU A 421 24.86 16.67 24.78
C GLU A 421 24.64 15.24 25.30
N TYR A 422 23.75 15.08 26.28
CA TYR A 422 23.50 13.82 26.95
C TYR A 422 22.23 13.16 26.44
N ILE A 423 22.36 12.01 25.80
CA ILE A 423 21.21 11.20 25.41
C ILE A 423 20.72 10.49 26.67
N ASN A 424 19.43 10.52 26.93
CA ASN A 424 18.88 9.84 28.10
C ASN A 424 17.52 9.19 27.83
N SER A 425 17.12 8.28 28.72
CA SER A 425 15.77 7.70 28.75
C SER A 425 15.22 7.79 30.16
N THR A 426 14.04 8.39 30.30
CA THR A 426 13.36 8.56 31.59
C THR A 426 12.81 7.22 32.11
N ALA A 427 12.79 7.04 33.43
CA ALA A 427 12.17 5.86 34.05
C ALA A 427 10.65 5.85 33.81
N GLY A 428 10.08 4.68 33.49
CA GLY A 428 8.61 4.50 33.41
C GLY A 428 7.90 4.48 34.78
N PHE A 429 8.54 4.97 35.84
CA PHE A 429 8.06 4.98 37.21
C PHE A 429 8.77 6.07 38.03
N GLY A 430 8.22 6.40 39.20
CA GLY A 430 8.71 7.50 40.02
C GLY A 430 8.02 8.83 39.67
N ALA A 431 8.62 9.95 40.08
CA ALA A 431 8.12 11.26 39.68
C ALA A 431 8.58 11.60 38.25
N PRO A 432 7.77 12.35 37.47
CA PRO A 432 8.19 12.84 36.17
C PRO A 432 9.37 13.82 36.30
N ILE A 433 10.11 14.02 35.20
CA ILE A 433 11.14 15.07 35.14
C ILE A 433 10.45 16.43 35.37
N PRO A 434 11.00 17.29 36.24
CA PRO A 434 10.34 18.54 36.57
C PRO A 434 10.49 19.55 35.44
N THR A 435 9.43 20.31 35.15
CA THR A 435 9.44 21.45 34.22
C THR A 435 10.19 22.67 34.75
N GLU A 436 10.39 22.74 36.07
CA GLU A 436 11.29 23.70 36.71
C GLU A 436 12.66 23.05 36.94
N PRO A 437 13.79 23.67 36.53
CA PRO A 437 15.11 23.05 36.59
C PRO A 437 15.51 22.53 37.98
N LEU A 438 15.66 21.22 38.10
CA LEU A 438 16.22 20.55 39.27
C LEU A 438 17.74 20.49 39.13
N THR A 439 18.43 21.42 39.79
CA THR A 439 19.89 21.53 39.73
C THR A 439 20.53 21.14 41.06
N ALA A 440 21.42 20.15 41.04
CA ALA A 440 22.16 19.70 42.22
C ALA A 440 23.50 19.07 41.83
N ASP A 441 24.39 18.90 42.82
CA ASP A 441 25.67 18.21 42.56
C ASP A 441 25.42 16.71 42.39
N LEU A 442 26.18 16.09 41.49
CA LEU A 442 26.18 14.66 41.25
C LEU A 442 27.08 13.97 42.27
N VAL A 443 26.62 12.82 42.77
CA VAL A 443 27.39 11.99 43.70
C VAL A 443 27.31 10.54 43.24
N LEU A 444 28.47 9.92 43.04
CA LEU A 444 28.56 8.50 42.73
C LEU A 444 28.17 7.70 43.98
N VAL A 445 27.16 6.85 43.85
CA VAL A 445 26.76 5.92 44.91
C VAL A 445 27.85 4.87 45.05
N THR A 446 28.21 4.55 46.28
CA THR A 446 29.08 3.42 46.60
C THR A 446 28.33 2.43 47.46
N ASP A 447 28.41 1.15 47.16
CA ASP A 447 27.91 0.06 48.00
C ASP A 447 29.02 -0.94 48.33
N ASP A 448 28.74 -1.88 49.24
CA ASP A 448 29.70 -2.92 49.61
C ASP A 448 29.17 -4.35 49.40
N SER A 449 30.12 -5.24 49.12
CA SER A 449 30.03 -6.70 49.31
C SER A 449 29.34 -7.59 48.28
N GLY A 450 29.52 -7.37 46.97
CA GLY A 450 29.56 -8.52 46.06
C GLY A 450 29.22 -8.26 44.60
N GLY A 451 29.81 -7.26 43.96
CA GLY A 451 29.52 -6.96 42.56
C GLY A 451 30.31 -5.75 42.08
N ASP A 452 29.67 -4.94 41.24
CA ASP A 452 30.17 -3.62 40.88
C ASP A 452 29.90 -2.66 42.03
N PRO A 453 30.91 -1.94 42.57
CA PRO A 453 30.77 -1.14 43.79
C PRO A 453 29.88 0.11 43.64
N TYR A 454 29.34 0.35 42.44
CA TYR A 454 28.54 1.52 42.12
C TYR A 454 27.11 1.15 41.70
N ASP A 455 26.70 -0.10 41.87
CA ASP A 455 25.43 -0.56 41.35
C ASP A 455 24.24 -0.43 42.31
N ALA A 456 24.47 -0.13 43.58
CA ALA A 456 23.44 0.04 44.61
C ALA A 456 22.55 -1.21 44.79
N CYS A 457 23.09 -2.40 44.55
CA CYS A 457 22.42 -3.66 44.85
C CYS A 457 22.58 -4.12 46.30
N GLU A 458 23.54 -3.54 47.00
CA GLU A 458 23.76 -3.74 48.43
C GLU A 458 23.45 -2.48 49.26
N ASP A 459 23.70 -2.56 50.57
CA ASP A 459 23.52 -1.42 51.46
C ASP A 459 24.46 -0.28 51.03
N ILE A 460 23.91 0.93 50.82
CA ILE A 460 24.67 2.10 50.42
C ILE A 460 25.73 2.43 51.50
N ALA A 461 26.98 2.54 51.07
CA ALA A 461 28.15 2.75 51.93
C ALA A 461 28.49 4.24 52.14
N ASN A 462 27.98 5.15 51.29
CA ASN A 462 28.14 6.61 51.40
C ASN A 462 26.81 7.38 51.59
N PRO A 463 25.92 6.97 52.50
CA PRO A 463 24.59 7.58 52.64
C PRO A 463 24.65 9.08 53.00
N GLY A 464 25.70 9.49 53.74
CA GLY A 464 25.87 10.90 54.15
C GLY A 464 26.19 11.87 53.00
N ASP A 465 26.50 11.36 51.81
CA ASP A 465 26.85 12.16 50.65
C ASP A 465 25.66 12.37 49.68
N LEU A 466 24.54 11.65 49.86
CA LEU A 466 23.41 11.64 48.92
C LEU A 466 22.32 12.69 49.24
N ASP A 467 22.22 13.16 50.49
CA ASP A 467 21.17 14.09 50.92
C ASP A 467 21.17 15.40 50.10
N GLY A 468 20.08 15.63 49.35
CA GLY A 468 19.90 16.79 48.49
C GLY A 468 20.70 16.75 47.17
N LYS A 469 21.25 15.59 46.79
CA LYS A 469 22.11 15.41 45.60
C LYS A 469 21.46 14.52 44.53
N ILE A 470 22.02 14.55 43.33
CA ILE A 470 21.64 13.62 42.25
C ILE A 470 22.55 12.40 42.36
N ALA A 471 21.97 11.24 42.61
CA ALA A 471 22.73 10.00 42.76
C ALA A 471 23.08 9.42 41.38
N VAL A 472 24.35 9.11 41.14
CA VAL A 472 24.82 8.40 39.94
C VAL A 472 25.07 6.94 40.32
N ILE A 473 24.41 6.02 39.63
CA ILE A 473 24.44 4.57 39.92
C ILE A 473 24.74 3.84 38.61
N ARG A 474 25.66 2.88 38.62
CA ARG A 474 25.90 2.00 37.47
C ARG A 474 24.84 0.90 37.42
N ARG A 475 24.38 0.53 36.23
CA ARG A 475 23.46 -0.61 36.07
C ARG A 475 24.15 -1.90 36.56
N GLY A 476 23.40 -2.67 37.35
CA GLY A 476 23.82 -3.97 37.90
C GLY A 476 22.71 -5.01 37.83
N GLU A 477 22.78 -6.05 38.66
CA GLU A 477 21.92 -7.25 38.55
C GLU A 477 20.57 -7.15 39.27
N CYS A 478 20.42 -6.23 40.23
CA CYS A 478 19.15 -5.98 40.92
C CYS A 478 18.25 -5.01 40.15
N GLU A 479 16.95 -5.00 40.49
CA GLU A 479 15.95 -4.19 39.81
C GLU A 479 16.17 -2.67 39.97
N PHE A 480 15.81 -1.87 38.95
CA PHE A 480 16.01 -0.42 38.96
C PHE A 480 15.26 0.28 40.09
N GLY A 481 14.00 -0.11 40.32
CA GLY A 481 13.20 0.45 41.42
C GLY A 481 13.83 0.27 42.79
N PHE A 482 14.54 -0.85 43.02
CA PHE A 482 15.28 -1.07 44.27
C PHE A 482 16.45 -0.09 44.42
N LYS A 483 17.27 0.06 43.37
CA LYS A 483 18.44 0.96 43.37
C LYS A 483 18.03 2.41 43.62
N ILE A 484 17.00 2.87 42.89
CA ILE A 484 16.52 4.24 42.96
C ILE A 484 15.90 4.51 44.33
N LEU A 485 15.06 3.58 44.83
CA LEU A 485 14.46 3.70 46.16
C LEU A 485 15.52 3.68 47.29
N ALA A 486 16.60 2.92 47.14
CA ALA A 486 17.71 2.91 48.09
C ALA A 486 18.37 4.29 48.17
N ALA A 487 18.69 4.91 47.03
CA ALA A 487 19.26 6.26 47.00
C ALA A 487 18.28 7.33 47.50
N GLU A 488 16.99 7.22 47.16
CA GLU A 488 15.93 8.10 47.67
C GLU A 488 15.82 8.05 49.19
N ASN A 489 15.87 6.86 49.79
CA ASN A 489 15.82 6.69 51.24
C ASN A 489 16.99 7.35 51.97
N GLU A 490 18.13 7.50 51.30
CA GLU A 490 19.30 8.23 51.81
C GLU A 490 19.29 9.74 51.46
N GLY A 491 18.21 10.23 50.84
CA GLY A 491 17.94 11.65 50.63
C GLY A 491 18.28 12.19 49.25
N ALA A 492 18.56 11.32 48.27
CA ALA A 492 18.74 11.76 46.88
C ALA A 492 17.49 12.45 46.34
N VAL A 493 17.66 13.47 45.51
CA VAL A 493 16.56 14.25 44.90
C VAL A 493 16.25 13.86 43.46
N ALA A 494 17.16 13.13 42.81
CA ALA A 494 16.98 12.45 41.53
C ALA A 494 18.06 11.36 41.38
N VAL A 495 17.88 10.45 40.41
CA VAL A 495 18.85 9.38 40.13
C VAL A 495 19.20 9.29 38.64
N ILE A 496 20.48 9.14 38.35
CA ILE A 496 21.03 8.85 37.02
C ILE A 496 21.57 7.43 37.02
N ILE A 497 21.00 6.57 36.18
CA ILE A 497 21.47 5.21 35.97
C ILE A 497 22.40 5.18 34.75
N VAL A 498 23.65 4.77 34.93
CA VAL A 498 24.60 4.57 33.83
C VAL A 498 24.44 3.16 33.30
N ASN A 499 24.02 3.01 32.04
CA ASN A 499 23.86 1.70 31.42
C ASN A 499 25.21 0.98 31.35
N ASN A 500 25.23 -0.33 31.59
CA ASN A 500 26.45 -1.16 31.52
C ASN A 500 26.50 -2.01 30.23
N VAL A 501 25.48 -1.90 29.38
CA VAL A 501 25.40 -2.50 28.04
C VAL A 501 25.64 -1.41 27.00
N SER A 502 26.44 -1.72 25.97
CA SER A 502 26.66 -0.80 24.84
C SER A 502 25.39 -0.65 24.00
N GLY A 503 25.07 0.59 23.64
CA GLY A 503 23.87 0.95 22.89
C GLY A 503 23.14 2.13 23.54
N ASP A 504 21.99 2.47 22.97
CA ASP A 504 21.13 3.55 23.45
C ASP A 504 20.54 3.24 24.84
N PRO A 505 20.15 4.26 25.62
CA PRO A 505 19.54 4.04 26.93
C PRO A 505 18.16 3.38 26.72
N VAL A 506 17.71 2.62 27.72
CA VAL A 506 16.42 1.91 27.66
C VAL A 506 15.53 2.36 28.80
N THR A 507 14.22 2.36 28.57
CA THR A 507 13.23 2.66 29.61
C THR A 507 13.40 1.70 30.77
N MET A 508 13.59 2.25 31.97
CA MET A 508 13.80 1.44 33.17
C MET A 508 12.46 0.89 33.68
N GLY A 509 12.40 -0.43 33.88
CA GLY A 509 11.24 -1.09 34.48
C GLY A 509 11.20 -0.94 36.02
N ALA A 510 9.99 -0.73 36.56
CA ALA A 510 9.76 -0.46 37.98
C ALA A 510 10.20 -1.59 38.93
N GLY A 511 10.13 -2.84 38.49
CA GLY A 511 10.34 -4.00 39.36
C GLY A 511 9.28 -4.08 40.47
N ALA A 512 9.58 -4.83 41.53
CA ALA A 512 8.63 -5.08 42.62
C ALA A 512 8.38 -3.86 43.52
N VAL A 513 9.34 -2.95 43.63
CA VAL A 513 9.27 -1.80 44.56
C VAL A 513 9.22 -0.42 43.91
N GLY A 514 9.29 -0.33 42.57
CA GLY A 514 9.33 0.95 41.84
C GLY A 514 8.14 1.88 42.10
N ASN A 515 6.96 1.33 42.44
CA ASN A 515 5.78 2.14 42.83
C ASN A 515 5.97 2.93 44.13
N SER A 516 7.03 2.66 44.90
CA SER A 516 7.37 3.41 46.12
C SER A 516 8.34 4.55 45.86
N VAL A 517 8.91 4.67 44.66
CA VAL A 517 9.82 5.75 44.28
C VAL A 517 9.04 7.03 44.06
N THR A 518 9.53 8.16 44.59
CA THR A 518 8.87 9.47 44.48
C THR A 518 9.75 10.58 43.90
N ILE A 519 10.96 10.24 43.45
CA ILE A 519 11.91 11.16 42.79
C ILE A 519 12.07 10.83 41.30
N PRO A 520 12.45 11.81 40.46
CA PRO A 520 12.73 11.57 39.04
C PRO A 520 14.00 10.76 38.82
N SER A 521 14.03 9.99 37.72
CA SER A 521 15.22 9.24 37.34
C SER A 521 15.34 9.03 35.83
N ILE A 522 16.60 9.02 35.35
CA ILE A 522 16.95 8.84 33.93
C ILE A 522 18.05 7.79 33.77
N MET A 523 18.20 7.25 32.57
CA MET A 523 19.30 6.38 32.17
C MET A 523 20.17 7.06 31.11
N LEU A 524 21.49 6.98 31.26
CA LEU A 524 22.47 7.40 30.26
C LEU A 524 23.12 6.19 29.56
N PRO A 525 23.51 6.31 28.27
CA PRO A 525 24.39 5.35 27.60
C PRO A 525 25.68 5.11 28.39
N ALA A 526 26.23 3.90 28.26
CA ALA A 526 27.49 3.54 28.90
C ALA A 526 28.63 4.53 28.56
N THR A 527 28.74 4.95 27.31
CA THR A 527 29.81 5.84 26.84
C THR A 527 29.78 7.22 27.51
N GLN A 528 28.60 7.80 27.69
CA GLN A 528 28.42 9.13 28.27
C GLN A 528 28.45 9.09 29.80
N GLY A 529 27.77 8.10 30.41
CA GLY A 529 27.69 7.95 31.85
C GLY A 529 29.01 7.53 32.50
N GLU A 530 29.83 6.70 31.85
CA GLU A 530 31.15 6.33 32.40
C GLU A 530 32.11 7.53 32.46
N SER A 531 31.97 8.51 31.57
CA SER A 531 32.78 9.75 31.64
C SER A 531 32.42 10.59 32.88
N ILE A 532 31.15 10.60 33.29
CA ILE A 532 30.70 11.24 34.54
C ILE A 532 31.25 10.46 35.75
N ILE A 533 31.19 9.13 35.72
CA ILE A 533 31.73 8.28 36.79
C ILE A 533 33.24 8.54 36.96
N ASP A 534 34.01 8.55 35.87
CA ASP A 534 35.45 8.80 35.90
C ASP A 534 35.78 10.17 36.54
N ALA A 535 35.01 11.23 36.22
CA ALA A 535 35.20 12.55 36.82
C ALA A 535 34.89 12.55 38.33
N LEU A 536 33.80 11.90 38.74
CA LEU A 536 33.43 11.78 40.15
C LEU A 536 34.46 10.95 40.95
N GLU A 537 35.00 9.87 40.37
CA GLU A 537 36.08 9.06 40.97
C GLU A 537 37.38 9.86 41.15
N ASN A 538 37.69 10.76 40.21
CA ASN A 538 38.83 11.67 40.31
C ASN A 538 38.63 12.78 41.36
N GLY A 539 37.44 12.87 41.95
CA GLY A 539 37.07 13.83 42.99
C GLY A 539 36.66 15.18 42.44
N ASP A 540 36.29 15.26 41.16
CA ASP A 540 35.77 16.47 40.54
C ASP A 540 34.35 16.77 41.02
N LEU A 541 34.04 18.07 41.16
CA LEU A 541 32.70 18.51 41.50
C LEU A 541 31.90 18.64 40.20
N VAL A 542 31.06 17.65 39.94
CA VAL A 542 30.12 17.65 38.80
C VAL A 542 28.76 18.14 39.28
N ASN A 543 28.23 19.17 38.63
CA ASN A 543 26.89 19.68 38.88
C ASN A 543 26.02 19.38 37.67
N GLY A 544 24.75 19.04 37.87
CA GLY A 544 23.85 18.72 36.76
C GLY A 544 22.46 19.29 36.99
N THR A 545 21.76 19.48 35.89
CA THR A 545 20.38 19.96 35.84
C THR A 545 19.52 18.92 35.15
N LEU A 546 18.45 18.48 35.82
CA LEU A 546 17.34 17.81 35.17
C LEU A 546 16.21 18.81 34.94
N VAL A 547 15.72 18.90 33.72
CA VAL A 547 14.56 19.72 33.35
C VAL A 547 13.88 19.09 32.15
N ASP A 548 12.55 18.98 32.20
CA ASP A 548 11.76 18.62 31.03
C ASP A 548 11.77 19.84 30.08
N ASP A 549 12.60 19.76 29.04
CA ASP A 549 12.78 20.81 28.03
C ASP A 549 12.01 20.54 26.73
N SER A 550 11.02 19.64 26.75
CA SER A 550 10.02 19.48 25.68
C SER A 550 9.29 20.79 25.33
N GLN A 551 9.39 21.81 26.20
CA GLN A 551 8.91 23.18 26.00
C GLN A 551 9.95 24.11 25.34
N GLY A 552 11.20 23.69 25.16
CA GLY A 552 12.31 24.47 24.55
C GLY A 552 12.75 23.94 23.19
N LEU A 553 12.24 22.78 22.78
CA LEU A 553 12.62 22.10 21.54
C LEU A 553 12.26 22.96 20.31
N ILE A 554 13.28 23.46 19.63
CA ILE A 554 13.16 23.97 18.26
C ILE A 554 13.20 22.73 17.36
N ALA A 555 12.02 22.22 17.03
CA ALA A 555 11.80 21.09 16.16
C ALA A 555 10.97 21.51 14.95
N PHE A 556 11.13 20.78 13.86
CA PHE A 556 10.12 20.80 12.81
C PHE A 556 8.88 20.07 13.32
N ASP A 557 7.70 20.62 13.04
CA ASP A 557 6.43 19.99 13.42
C ASP A 557 5.79 19.38 12.18
N SER A 558 5.57 18.06 12.18
CA SER A 558 4.97 17.35 11.05
C SER A 558 3.52 17.74 10.79
N SER A 559 2.85 18.39 11.75
CA SER A 559 1.51 18.98 11.58
C SER A 559 1.49 20.16 10.61
N PHE A 560 2.66 20.67 10.19
CA PHE A 560 2.80 21.65 9.10
C PHE A 560 3.22 21.04 7.77
N ASP A 561 3.48 19.73 7.71
CA ASP A 561 3.82 19.01 6.48
C ASP A 561 2.57 18.30 5.96
N ASN A 562 1.85 18.95 5.05
CA ASN A 562 0.66 18.40 4.41
C ASN A 562 0.94 17.10 3.65
N GLY A 563 2.18 16.89 3.20
CA GLY A 563 2.60 15.63 2.57
C GLY A 563 2.57 14.47 3.56
N ILE A 564 3.06 14.68 4.79
CA ILE A 564 2.99 13.68 5.86
C ILE A 564 1.55 13.48 6.35
N ILE A 565 0.78 14.55 6.58
CA ILE A 565 -0.63 14.41 7.02
C ILE A 565 -1.45 13.61 6.00
N ALA A 566 -1.28 13.90 4.70
CA ALA A 566 -1.95 13.16 3.64
C ALA A 566 -1.43 11.73 3.49
N HIS A 567 -0.15 11.47 3.78
CA HIS A 567 0.40 10.11 3.85
C HIS A 567 -0.32 9.30 4.94
N GLU A 568 -0.38 9.83 6.15
CA GLU A 568 -1.03 9.15 7.29
C GLU A 568 -2.52 8.89 7.02
N TYR A 569 -3.25 9.89 6.53
CA TYR A 569 -4.66 9.70 6.14
C TYR A 569 -4.82 8.69 4.98
N GLY A 570 -3.83 8.63 4.09
CA GLY A 570 -3.74 7.66 3.00
C GLY A 570 -3.69 6.21 3.47
N HIS A 571 -3.14 5.93 4.66
CA HIS A 571 -3.27 4.62 5.29
C HIS A 571 -4.74 4.31 5.59
N GLY A 572 -5.45 5.28 6.18
CA GLY A 572 -6.88 5.18 6.45
C GLY A 572 -7.69 4.79 5.22
N ILE A 573 -7.53 5.53 4.12
CA ILE A 573 -8.24 5.27 2.86
C ILE A 573 -7.90 3.88 2.30
N SER A 574 -6.61 3.59 2.15
CA SER A 574 -6.18 2.34 1.51
C SER A 574 -6.58 1.09 2.31
N ILE A 575 -6.54 1.16 3.64
CA ILE A 575 -6.94 0.06 4.53
C ILE A 575 -8.47 -0.14 4.53
N ARG A 576 -9.28 0.93 4.60
CA ARG A 576 -10.75 0.82 4.57
C ARG A 576 -11.28 0.27 3.25
N LEU A 577 -10.70 0.70 2.13
CA LEU A 577 -11.15 0.28 0.80
C LEU A 577 -10.71 -1.15 0.44
N THR A 578 -9.48 -1.54 0.82
CA THR A 578 -8.91 -2.84 0.42
C THR A 578 -9.58 -4.00 1.15
N GLY A 579 -10.27 -4.87 0.42
CA GLY A 579 -10.94 -6.03 1.01
C GLY A 579 -12.21 -5.70 1.80
N GLY A 580 -12.63 -4.43 1.78
CA GLY A 580 -13.93 -3.94 2.23
C GLY A 580 -13.90 -3.27 3.61
N PRO A 581 -14.87 -2.36 3.88
CA PRO A 581 -14.85 -1.48 5.05
C PRO A 581 -14.76 -2.20 6.41
N SER A 582 -15.31 -3.41 6.50
CA SER A 582 -15.29 -4.18 7.75
C SER A 582 -13.98 -4.93 8.03
N ASN A 583 -12.94 -4.78 7.19
CA ASN A 583 -11.74 -5.61 7.27
C ASN A 583 -10.41 -4.85 7.09
N SER A 584 -9.89 -4.29 8.19
CA SER A 584 -8.58 -3.62 8.22
C SER A 584 -7.36 -4.56 8.16
N ASN A 585 -7.53 -5.86 7.92
CA ASN A 585 -6.39 -6.79 7.90
C ASN A 585 -5.78 -7.02 6.51
N CYS A 586 -6.27 -6.34 5.48
CA CYS A 586 -5.95 -6.67 4.10
C CYS A 586 -4.68 -6.07 3.52
N LEU A 587 -3.94 -5.25 4.27
CA LEU A 587 -2.65 -4.67 3.87
C LEU A 587 -1.52 -5.00 4.86
N ASN A 588 -1.50 -6.23 5.37
CA ASN A 588 -0.48 -6.70 6.33
C ASN A 588 0.50 -7.73 5.74
N ASN A 589 0.38 -8.03 4.44
CA ASN A 589 1.22 -9.02 3.78
C ASN A 589 2.59 -8.45 3.38
N ASP A 590 3.56 -9.32 3.09
CA ASP A 590 4.95 -8.88 2.90
C ASP A 590 5.17 -8.00 1.67
N GLU A 591 4.35 -8.18 0.63
CA GLU A 591 4.41 -7.44 -0.63
C GLU A 591 3.35 -6.32 -0.72
N GLN A 592 2.76 -5.93 0.42
CA GLN A 592 1.68 -4.94 0.46
C GLN A 592 2.12 -3.55 -0.02
N MET A 593 1.17 -2.78 -0.56
CA MET A 593 1.40 -1.50 -1.25
C MET A 593 0.97 -0.26 -0.45
N GLY A 594 0.49 -0.43 0.78
CA GLY A 594 0.02 0.56 1.77
C GLY A 594 0.82 1.86 1.77
N GLU A 595 2.08 1.76 2.16
CA GLU A 595 3.06 2.85 2.18
C GLU A 595 3.13 3.61 0.85
N GLY A 596 2.99 2.88 -0.26
CA GLY A 596 3.05 3.46 -1.61
C GLY A 596 1.79 4.22 -1.99
N TRP A 597 0.60 3.73 -1.62
CA TRP A 597 -0.61 4.52 -1.79
C TRP A 597 -0.58 5.78 -0.92
N SER A 598 -0.12 5.66 0.32
CA SER A 598 0.04 6.80 1.24
C SER A 598 0.98 7.88 0.69
N ASP A 599 2.18 7.50 0.23
CA ASP A 599 3.09 8.45 -0.43
C ASP A 599 2.43 9.09 -1.67
N TRP A 600 1.70 8.30 -2.46
CA TRP A 600 1.01 8.80 -3.64
C TRP A 600 -0.10 9.82 -3.28
N PHE A 601 -0.89 9.58 -2.24
CA PHE A 601 -1.88 10.56 -1.77
C PHE A 601 -1.24 11.90 -1.38
N GLY A 602 -0.12 11.85 -0.65
CA GLY A 602 0.61 13.05 -0.25
C GLY A 602 1.15 13.86 -1.42
N ILE A 603 1.85 13.21 -2.37
CA ILE A 603 2.43 13.91 -3.52
C ILE A 603 1.37 14.40 -4.52
N MET A 604 0.19 13.78 -4.57
CA MET A 604 -0.88 14.19 -5.48
C MET A 604 -1.59 15.46 -5.04
N LEU A 605 -1.88 15.63 -3.75
CA LEU A 605 -2.55 16.84 -3.25
C LEU A 605 -1.62 18.05 -3.10
N THR A 606 -0.32 17.80 -3.17
CA THR A 606 0.72 18.83 -3.11
C THR A 606 1.44 19.06 -4.43
N MET A 607 0.93 18.46 -5.51
CA MET A 607 1.43 18.67 -6.87
C MET A 607 1.05 20.07 -7.38
N GLU A 608 2.00 20.78 -8.00
CA GLU A 608 1.81 22.14 -8.52
C GLU A 608 1.68 22.17 -10.05
N GLU A 609 1.02 23.21 -10.59
CA GLU A 609 0.81 23.37 -12.06
C GLU A 609 2.12 23.47 -12.85
N ASP A 610 3.18 24.00 -12.23
CA ASP A 610 4.49 24.22 -12.87
C ASP A 610 5.45 23.01 -12.73
N ASP A 611 5.09 21.99 -11.95
CA ASP A 611 5.90 20.76 -11.79
C ASP A 611 6.16 20.09 -13.15
N GLN A 612 7.27 19.38 -13.27
CA GLN A 612 7.62 18.61 -14.47
C GLN A 612 7.84 17.14 -14.16
N PRO A 613 7.58 16.22 -15.12
CA PRO A 613 7.68 14.78 -14.88
C PRO A 613 9.06 14.30 -14.44
N GLY A 614 10.11 15.01 -14.85
CA GLY A 614 11.50 14.68 -14.50
C GLY A 614 12.00 15.32 -13.21
N ASP A 615 11.20 16.15 -12.54
CA ASP A 615 11.62 16.84 -11.33
C ASP A 615 11.77 15.84 -10.17
N PRO A 616 12.80 16.02 -9.31
CA PRO A 616 12.96 15.21 -8.11
C PRO A 616 11.98 15.66 -7.02
N ARG A 617 11.04 14.78 -6.65
CA ARG A 617 10.06 15.00 -5.57
C ARG A 617 10.38 14.13 -4.35
N GLY A 618 11.01 14.70 -3.32
CA GLY A 618 11.28 14.01 -2.05
C GLY A 618 10.09 14.05 -1.10
N VAL A 619 9.94 13.05 -0.24
CA VAL A 619 8.92 13.01 0.83
C VAL A 619 9.52 13.42 2.17
N GLY A 620 8.83 14.29 2.91
CA GLY A 620 9.24 14.75 4.24
C GLY A 620 10.55 15.54 4.22
N THR A 621 10.81 16.31 3.15
CA THR A 621 12.04 17.10 3.04
C THR A 621 12.11 18.21 4.09
N TYR A 622 10.97 18.80 4.43
CA TYR A 622 10.88 19.87 5.44
C TYR A 622 11.23 19.38 6.84
N VAL A 623 10.64 18.26 7.29
CA VAL A 623 10.83 17.77 8.66
C VAL A 623 12.26 17.30 8.96
N ILE A 624 13.07 17.08 7.92
CA ILE A 624 14.51 16.76 8.03
C ILE A 624 15.42 17.91 7.56
N GLY A 625 14.88 19.11 7.36
CA GLY A 625 15.64 20.31 7.00
C GLY A 625 16.34 20.25 5.63
N GLN A 626 15.84 19.45 4.69
CA GLN A 626 16.36 19.39 3.33
C GLN A 626 15.73 20.46 2.41
N PRO A 627 16.42 20.87 1.33
CA PRO A 627 15.79 21.61 0.25
C PRO A 627 14.59 20.83 -0.33
N ASN A 628 13.62 21.54 -0.93
CA ASN A 628 12.40 20.95 -1.51
C ASN A 628 12.68 19.86 -2.57
N ASN A 629 13.80 19.97 -3.28
CA ASN A 629 14.27 19.00 -4.27
C ASN A 629 15.24 17.94 -3.71
N GLY A 630 15.33 17.86 -2.37
CA GLY A 630 16.13 16.91 -1.63
C GLY A 630 15.65 15.47 -1.78
N ASN A 631 16.40 14.55 -1.21
CA ASN A 631 16.07 13.13 -1.28
C ASN A 631 14.81 12.78 -0.46
N GLY A 632 14.61 13.48 0.66
CA GLY A 632 13.62 13.08 1.65
C GLY A 632 14.00 11.76 2.33
N ILE A 633 12.98 11.12 2.90
CA ILE A 633 13.08 9.92 3.74
C ILE A 633 12.93 8.59 2.96
N ARG A 634 12.82 8.65 1.64
CA ARG A 634 12.68 7.47 0.75
C ARG A 634 14.00 7.14 0.04
N PRO A 635 14.17 5.92 -0.54
CA PRO A 635 15.43 5.52 -1.19
C PRO A 635 15.91 6.43 -2.34
N ALA A 636 14.98 7.12 -3.02
CA ALA A 636 15.24 8.18 -3.99
C ALA A 636 14.01 9.11 -4.09
N PRO A 637 14.12 10.31 -4.68
CA PRO A 637 12.95 11.13 -5.00
C PRO A 637 12.04 10.44 -6.03
N TYR A 638 10.74 10.71 -6.00
CA TYR A 638 9.86 10.36 -7.11
C TYR A 638 10.20 11.19 -8.33
N SER A 639 10.29 10.53 -9.49
CA SER A 639 10.61 11.13 -10.77
C SER A 639 10.43 10.10 -11.89
N THR A 640 9.92 10.52 -13.04
CA THR A 640 9.89 9.68 -14.26
C THR A 640 11.28 9.51 -14.88
N SER A 641 12.26 10.30 -14.45
CA SER A 641 13.64 10.20 -14.89
C SER A 641 14.36 9.04 -14.21
N PHE A 642 14.72 8.01 -14.99
CA PHE A 642 15.56 6.90 -14.53
C PHE A 642 16.98 7.32 -14.11
N ILE A 643 17.37 8.58 -14.31
CA ILE A 643 18.62 9.11 -13.73
C ILE A 643 18.42 9.46 -12.25
N VAL A 644 17.23 9.96 -11.89
CA VAL A 644 16.85 10.35 -10.52
C VAL A 644 16.35 9.12 -9.75
N ASN A 645 15.43 8.36 -10.34
CA ASN A 645 14.85 7.17 -9.72
C ASN A 645 14.81 6.02 -10.72
N ASN A 646 15.73 5.06 -10.54
CA ASN A 646 15.87 3.89 -11.40
C ASN A 646 15.24 2.60 -10.84
N PHE A 647 14.42 2.71 -9.78
CA PHE A 647 13.84 1.55 -9.14
C PHE A 647 12.79 0.90 -10.05
N THR A 648 12.81 -0.43 -10.07
CA THR A 648 11.85 -1.30 -10.78
C THR A 648 11.29 -2.32 -9.81
N TYR A 649 10.28 -3.08 -10.25
CA TYR A 649 9.64 -4.10 -9.44
C TYR A 649 10.62 -5.08 -8.80
N GLY A 650 11.70 -5.47 -9.50
CA GLY A 650 12.72 -6.36 -8.95
C GLY A 650 13.46 -5.82 -7.71
N ALA A 651 13.34 -4.52 -7.38
CA ALA A 651 13.94 -3.95 -6.18
C ALA A 651 13.25 -4.40 -4.88
N THR A 652 11.99 -4.83 -4.94
CA THR A 652 11.24 -5.35 -3.77
C THR A 652 11.91 -6.60 -3.17
N ASN A 653 12.51 -7.42 -4.04
CA ASN A 653 13.28 -8.62 -3.70
C ASN A 653 14.58 -8.36 -2.93
N ASN A 654 15.06 -7.10 -2.85
CA ASN A 654 16.37 -6.78 -2.30
C ASN A 654 16.26 -5.95 -1.02
N ALA A 655 16.27 -6.63 0.13
CA ALA A 655 16.20 -6.01 1.45
C ALA A 655 17.34 -5.02 1.76
N ASN A 656 18.44 -5.02 1.01
CA ASN A 656 19.51 -4.03 1.17
C ASN A 656 19.24 -2.72 0.38
N LEU A 657 18.35 -2.77 -0.60
CA LEU A 657 17.94 -1.60 -1.39
C LEU A 657 16.62 -1.02 -0.91
N THR A 658 15.70 -1.88 -0.48
CA THR A 658 14.35 -1.49 -0.06
C THR A 658 14.04 -2.07 1.31
N SER A 659 13.74 -1.21 2.27
CA SER A 659 13.17 -1.62 3.56
C SER A 659 11.75 -2.17 3.36
N GLN A 660 11.25 -2.89 4.36
CA GLN A 660 9.86 -3.32 4.41
C GLN A 660 9.23 -2.69 5.67
N PRO A 661 8.02 -2.10 5.57
CA PRO A 661 7.21 -1.96 4.36
C PRO A 661 7.61 -0.75 3.47
N HIS A 662 8.22 0.29 4.03
CA HIS A 662 8.42 1.60 3.37
C HIS A 662 9.10 1.53 2.00
N GLY A 663 10.21 0.81 1.89
CA GLY A 663 10.92 0.66 0.63
C GLY A 663 10.16 -0.13 -0.44
N ILE A 664 9.24 -1.02 -0.05
CA ILE A 664 8.33 -1.71 -0.97
C ILE A 664 7.28 -0.72 -1.48
N GLY A 665 6.62 0.00 -0.58
CA GLY A 665 5.66 1.05 -0.97
C GLY A 665 6.27 2.12 -1.87
N PHE A 666 7.50 2.53 -1.60
CA PHE A 666 8.25 3.45 -2.47
C PHE A 666 8.32 2.97 -3.93
N VAL A 667 8.55 1.66 -4.16
CA VAL A 667 8.57 1.10 -5.53
C VAL A 667 7.18 1.16 -6.17
N TRP A 668 6.11 0.92 -5.39
CA TRP A 668 4.73 1.04 -5.87
C TRP A 668 4.38 2.49 -6.25
N SER A 669 4.61 3.44 -5.35
CA SER A 669 4.36 4.87 -5.59
C SER A 669 5.17 5.40 -6.77
N THR A 670 6.39 4.90 -6.99
CA THR A 670 7.19 5.21 -8.18
C THR A 670 6.47 4.84 -9.48
N MET A 671 5.73 3.72 -9.52
CA MET A 671 4.93 3.32 -10.69
C MET A 671 3.69 4.21 -10.85
N LEU A 672 3.02 4.56 -9.75
CA LEU A 672 1.85 5.43 -9.78
C LEU A 672 2.20 6.88 -10.15
N TRP A 673 3.40 7.35 -9.78
CA TRP A 673 3.93 8.64 -10.20
C TRP A 673 4.15 8.69 -11.72
N ASP A 674 4.74 7.64 -12.29
CA ASP A 674 4.87 7.53 -13.75
C ASP A 674 3.50 7.48 -14.44
N LEU A 675 2.52 6.77 -13.86
CA LEU A 675 1.16 6.69 -14.41
C LEU A 675 0.46 8.06 -14.39
N ASN A 676 0.58 8.78 -13.29
CA ASN A 676 0.03 10.12 -13.15
C ASN A 676 0.57 11.05 -14.25
N TRP A 677 1.89 11.11 -14.42
CA TRP A 677 2.51 11.94 -15.46
C TRP A 677 2.15 11.50 -16.87
N ALA A 678 2.06 10.20 -17.12
CA ALA A 678 1.65 9.69 -18.43
C ALA A 678 0.22 10.11 -18.79
N LEU A 679 -0.69 10.16 -17.81
CA LEU A 679 -2.05 10.67 -18.00
C LEU A 679 -2.06 12.20 -18.16
N ILE A 680 -1.28 12.94 -17.36
CA ILE A 680 -1.13 14.40 -17.48
C ILE A 680 -0.58 14.80 -18.85
N ASP A 681 0.35 14.04 -19.41
CA ASP A 681 0.90 14.30 -20.75
C ASP A 681 -0.18 14.25 -21.85
N ILE A 682 -1.22 13.42 -21.66
CA ILE A 682 -2.33 13.26 -22.62
C ILE A 682 -3.45 14.26 -22.35
N TYR A 683 -3.87 14.41 -21.09
CA TYR A 683 -5.08 15.12 -20.70
C TYR A 683 -4.83 16.50 -20.07
N GLY A 684 -3.57 16.85 -19.80
CA GLY A 684 -3.18 18.04 -19.05
C GLY A 684 -3.33 17.87 -17.54
N TYR A 685 -2.68 18.74 -16.77
CA TYR A 685 -2.92 18.88 -15.34
C TYR A 685 -4.12 19.81 -15.11
N ASP A 686 -4.98 19.49 -14.16
CA ASP A 686 -6.08 20.32 -13.71
C ASP A 686 -5.93 20.59 -12.21
N SER A 687 -5.83 21.87 -11.85
CA SER A 687 -5.66 22.30 -10.46
C SER A 687 -6.90 22.08 -9.58
N ASP A 688 -8.07 21.84 -10.18
CA ASP A 688 -9.27 21.48 -9.43
C ASP A 688 -9.21 20.02 -9.00
N VAL A 689 -8.66 19.77 -7.81
CA VAL A 689 -8.55 18.41 -7.26
C VAL A 689 -9.89 17.80 -6.86
N TYR A 690 -10.96 18.58 -6.73
CA TYR A 690 -12.28 18.09 -6.31
C TYR A 690 -13.12 17.61 -7.50
N ASN A 691 -13.18 18.43 -8.56
CA ASN A 691 -14.10 18.23 -9.68
C ASN A 691 -13.42 18.30 -11.06
N GLY A 692 -12.09 18.36 -11.08
CA GLY A 692 -11.31 18.46 -12.30
C GLY A 692 -11.43 17.23 -13.21
N ASN A 693 -10.96 17.40 -14.43
CA ASN A 693 -10.99 16.34 -15.46
C ASN A 693 -9.64 16.13 -16.16
N GLY A 694 -8.57 16.64 -15.57
CA GLY A 694 -7.20 16.45 -16.02
C GLY A 694 -6.71 15.01 -15.82
N GLY A 695 -5.51 14.74 -16.32
CA GLY A 695 -4.85 13.45 -16.17
C GLY A 695 -4.61 13.07 -14.71
N ASN A 696 -4.34 14.05 -13.86
CA ASN A 696 -4.25 13.86 -12.41
C ASN A 696 -5.59 13.39 -11.80
N ASN A 697 -6.73 13.96 -12.19
CA ASN A 697 -8.04 13.52 -11.71
C ASN A 697 -8.39 12.12 -12.23
N ILE A 698 -8.02 11.78 -13.47
CA ILE A 698 -8.18 10.42 -14.00
C ILE A 698 -7.35 9.43 -13.16
N ALA A 699 -6.09 9.76 -12.85
CA ALA A 699 -5.24 8.95 -11.99
C ALA A 699 -5.85 8.75 -10.61
N MET A 700 -6.39 9.81 -9.99
CA MET A 700 -7.12 9.77 -8.72
C MET A 700 -8.32 8.82 -8.75
N GLN A 701 -9.16 8.91 -9.78
CA GLN A 701 -10.30 8.01 -9.90
C GLN A 701 -9.86 6.55 -10.07
N LEU A 702 -8.84 6.30 -10.90
CA LEU A 702 -8.32 4.95 -11.14
C LEU A 702 -7.70 4.32 -9.88
N VAL A 703 -6.99 5.10 -9.07
CA VAL A 703 -6.39 4.61 -7.82
C VAL A 703 -7.46 4.28 -6.78
N ILE A 704 -8.44 5.17 -6.56
CA ILE A 704 -9.51 4.92 -5.58
C ILE A 704 -10.36 3.71 -5.96
N ASP A 705 -10.75 3.59 -7.23
CA ASP A 705 -11.51 2.42 -7.66
C ASP A 705 -10.64 1.16 -7.69
N GLY A 706 -9.35 1.25 -8.02
CA GLY A 706 -8.39 0.14 -7.92
C GLY A 706 -8.30 -0.43 -6.50
N LEU A 707 -8.26 0.44 -5.47
CA LEU A 707 -8.27 0.03 -4.06
C LEU A 707 -9.54 -0.77 -3.68
N LYS A 708 -10.70 -0.40 -4.23
CA LYS A 708 -11.97 -1.13 -4.00
C LYS A 708 -12.02 -2.47 -4.73
N LEU A 709 -11.38 -2.57 -5.89
CA LEU A 709 -11.43 -3.72 -6.78
C LEU A 709 -10.39 -4.80 -6.43
N GLN A 710 -9.24 -4.41 -5.90
CA GLN A 710 -8.17 -5.37 -5.59
C GLN A 710 -8.57 -6.36 -4.50
N SER A 711 -7.99 -7.56 -4.58
CA SER A 711 -8.20 -8.58 -3.56
C SER A 711 -7.56 -8.20 -2.22
N CYS A 712 -8.09 -8.75 -1.12
CA CYS A 712 -7.44 -8.68 0.20
C CYS A 712 -6.02 -9.29 0.17
N ASN A 713 -5.07 -8.69 0.88
CA ASN A 713 -3.65 -9.02 0.82
C ASN A 713 -3.12 -9.11 -0.63
N PRO A 714 -3.19 -8.00 -1.38
CA PRO A 714 -2.73 -7.95 -2.76
C PRO A 714 -1.20 -7.96 -2.84
N GLY A 715 -0.66 -8.50 -3.93
CA GLY A 715 0.70 -8.17 -4.40
C GLY A 715 0.63 -7.11 -5.49
N PHE A 716 1.77 -6.73 -6.07
CA PHE A 716 1.80 -5.64 -7.06
C PHE A 716 1.02 -5.96 -8.33
N VAL A 717 1.04 -7.23 -8.77
CA VAL A 717 0.28 -7.67 -9.94
C VAL A 717 -1.22 -7.53 -9.69
N ASP A 718 -1.71 -7.91 -8.51
CA ASP A 718 -3.11 -7.69 -8.12
C ASP A 718 -3.49 -6.19 -8.15
N GLY A 719 -2.61 -5.31 -7.64
CA GLY A 719 -2.85 -3.86 -7.64
C GLY A 719 -2.88 -3.24 -9.03
N ARG A 720 -1.95 -3.63 -9.91
CA ARG A 720 -1.93 -3.19 -11.32
C ARG A 720 -3.20 -3.64 -12.04
N ASP A 721 -3.56 -4.91 -11.89
CA ASP A 721 -4.73 -5.48 -12.57
C ASP A 721 -6.02 -4.84 -12.07
N ALA A 722 -6.09 -4.43 -10.80
CA ALA A 722 -7.22 -3.66 -10.28
C ALA A 722 -7.31 -2.24 -10.87
N ILE A 723 -6.18 -1.57 -11.13
CA ILE A 723 -6.15 -0.27 -11.83
C ILE A 723 -6.60 -0.41 -13.29
N LEU A 724 -6.13 -1.45 -13.98
CA LEU A 724 -6.59 -1.78 -15.33
C LEU A 724 -8.10 -2.08 -15.32
N GLU A 725 -8.59 -2.76 -14.29
CA GLU A 725 -10.02 -3.03 -14.15
C GLU A 725 -10.84 -1.75 -13.90
N ALA A 726 -10.35 -0.84 -13.06
CA ALA A 726 -10.96 0.47 -12.83
C ALA A 726 -11.09 1.25 -14.15
N ASP A 727 -10.07 1.20 -15.00
CA ASP A 727 -10.09 1.82 -16.32
C ASP A 727 -11.13 1.18 -17.25
N MET A 728 -11.25 -0.15 -17.24
CA MET A 728 -12.30 -0.85 -17.98
C MET A 728 -13.71 -0.43 -17.52
N LEU A 729 -13.90 -0.19 -16.23
CA LEU A 729 -15.21 0.14 -15.65
C LEU A 729 -15.62 1.59 -15.88
N ASN A 730 -14.66 2.52 -15.74
CA ASN A 730 -14.91 3.96 -15.80
C ASN A 730 -14.78 4.56 -17.20
N TYR A 731 -13.84 4.04 -18.00
CA TYR A 731 -13.44 4.62 -19.27
C TYR A 731 -13.49 3.64 -20.44
N ASP A 732 -14.20 2.51 -20.27
CA ASP A 732 -14.33 1.45 -21.27
C ASP A 732 -12.96 0.93 -21.78
N GLY A 733 -11.91 1.05 -20.96
CA GLY A 733 -10.56 0.60 -21.30
C GLY A 733 -9.73 1.58 -22.11
N ALA A 734 -10.11 2.87 -22.17
CA ALA A 734 -9.39 3.86 -22.98
C ALA A 734 -7.91 3.99 -22.62
N HIS A 735 -7.50 3.73 -21.38
CA HIS A 735 -6.12 3.94 -20.93
C HIS A 735 -5.32 2.64 -20.75
N GLN A 736 -5.87 1.48 -21.12
CA GLN A 736 -5.22 0.17 -20.92
C GLN A 736 -3.78 0.14 -21.47
N CYS A 737 -3.58 0.67 -22.67
CA CYS A 737 -2.28 0.68 -23.32
C CYS A 737 -1.24 1.46 -22.50
N LEU A 738 -1.61 2.67 -22.10
CA LEU A 738 -0.78 3.58 -21.31
C LEU A 738 -0.43 2.95 -19.95
N ILE A 739 -1.43 2.39 -19.27
CA ILE A 739 -1.25 1.74 -17.97
C ILE A 739 -0.28 0.57 -18.11
N TRP A 740 -0.46 -0.29 -19.12
CA TRP A 740 0.45 -1.41 -19.38
C TRP A 740 1.87 -0.95 -19.66
N GLU A 741 2.06 0.05 -20.52
CA GLU A 741 3.38 0.59 -20.86
C GLU A 741 4.10 1.15 -19.64
N VAL A 742 3.41 1.93 -18.81
CA VAL A 742 3.97 2.52 -17.58
C VAL A 742 4.44 1.43 -16.62
N PHE A 743 3.55 0.48 -16.28
CA PHE A 743 3.89 -0.59 -15.35
C PHE A 743 4.98 -1.51 -15.92
N ALA A 744 4.92 -1.84 -17.20
CA ALA A 744 5.96 -2.63 -17.88
C ALA A 744 7.32 -1.91 -17.84
N ASN A 745 7.37 -0.59 -18.03
CA ASN A 745 8.62 0.18 -17.98
C ASN A 745 9.30 0.12 -16.60
N ARG A 746 8.51 -0.02 -15.53
CA ARG A 746 8.99 -0.24 -14.15
C ARG A 746 9.07 -1.73 -13.77
N GLY A 747 8.98 -2.65 -14.71
CA GLY A 747 9.19 -4.09 -14.48
C GLY A 747 7.97 -4.86 -13.97
N LEU A 748 6.77 -4.26 -13.98
CA LEU A 748 5.50 -4.89 -13.64
C LEU A 748 4.64 -5.17 -14.91
N GLY A 749 5.29 -5.64 -15.97
CA GLY A 749 4.67 -5.95 -17.27
C GLY A 749 3.81 -7.22 -17.26
N PHE A 750 3.26 -7.57 -18.42
CA PHE A 750 2.27 -8.62 -18.62
C PHE A 750 2.69 -9.98 -18.05
N SER A 751 3.94 -10.40 -18.28
CA SER A 751 4.45 -11.68 -17.76
C SER A 751 5.06 -11.59 -16.35
N ALA A 752 4.96 -10.44 -15.67
CA ALA A 752 5.43 -10.29 -14.30
C ALA A 752 4.62 -11.20 -13.36
N SER A 753 5.29 -11.72 -12.34
CA SER A 753 4.68 -12.61 -11.36
C SER A 753 4.98 -12.09 -9.96
N GLN A 754 3.93 -11.86 -9.17
CA GLN A 754 4.09 -11.50 -7.76
C GLN A 754 4.52 -12.66 -6.87
N GLY A 755 4.28 -13.90 -7.30
CA GLY A 755 4.54 -15.06 -6.46
C GLY A 755 3.53 -15.12 -5.31
N SER A 756 4.01 -15.32 -4.09
CA SER A 756 3.19 -15.29 -2.89
C SER A 756 3.10 -13.87 -2.33
N PRO A 757 1.90 -13.32 -2.05
CA PRO A 757 1.77 -11.99 -1.44
C PRO A 757 2.39 -11.91 -0.03
N PHE A 758 2.64 -13.07 0.61
CA PHE A 758 3.30 -13.22 1.91
C PHE A 758 4.80 -13.56 1.79
N SER A 759 5.43 -13.16 0.70
CA SER A 759 6.87 -13.24 0.54
C SER A 759 7.30 -12.05 -0.27
N ARG A 760 8.37 -11.38 0.16
CA ARG A 760 8.98 -10.28 -0.59
C ARG A 760 10.20 -10.71 -1.43
N SER A 761 10.30 -11.99 -1.78
CA SER A 761 11.54 -12.56 -2.33
C SER A 761 11.36 -13.46 -3.56
N ASP A 762 10.12 -13.68 -3.97
CA ASP A 762 9.74 -14.57 -5.07
C ASP A 762 9.09 -13.83 -6.25
N GLN A 763 9.09 -12.49 -6.22
CA GLN A 763 8.62 -11.67 -7.33
C GLN A 763 9.52 -11.87 -8.56
N VAL A 764 8.92 -11.88 -9.75
CA VAL A 764 9.61 -11.90 -11.03
C VAL A 764 9.16 -10.71 -11.85
N GLN A 765 10.08 -9.78 -12.09
CA GLN A 765 9.81 -8.61 -12.95
C GLN A 765 9.76 -8.99 -14.43
N ALA A 766 8.93 -8.27 -15.18
CA ALA A 766 8.84 -8.36 -16.63
C ALA A 766 8.56 -6.99 -17.26
N PHE A 767 8.99 -6.80 -18.50
CA PHE A 767 8.92 -5.51 -19.20
C PHE A 767 8.11 -5.60 -20.50
N ASP A 768 7.38 -6.71 -20.69
CA ASP A 768 6.48 -6.91 -21.83
C ASP A 768 5.10 -6.30 -21.55
N VAL A 769 4.43 -5.86 -22.61
CA VAL A 769 3.02 -5.47 -22.61
C VAL A 769 2.19 -6.57 -23.30
N PRO A 770 0.87 -6.68 -23.07
CA PRO A 770 0.04 -7.63 -23.79
C PRO A 770 0.17 -7.43 -25.30
N ALA A 771 0.42 -8.51 -26.05
CA ALA A 771 0.52 -8.43 -27.49
C ALA A 771 -0.86 -8.16 -28.11
N VAL A 772 -0.97 -7.13 -28.95
CA VAL A 772 -2.11 -6.99 -29.86
C VAL A 772 -1.97 -8.05 -30.94
N GLU A 773 -2.90 -9.00 -30.99
CA GLU A 773 -2.92 -10.02 -32.02
C GLU A 773 -3.15 -9.36 -33.39
N VAL A 774 -2.20 -9.54 -34.31
CA VAL A 774 -2.17 -8.95 -35.66
C VAL A 774 -2.04 -10.00 -36.75
N THR A 775 -2.42 -11.24 -36.44
CA THR A 775 -2.39 -12.32 -37.42
C THR A 775 -3.40 -12.04 -38.53
N VAL A 776 -3.00 -12.32 -39.76
CA VAL A 776 -3.86 -12.17 -40.92
C VAL A 776 -3.88 -13.46 -41.72
N ASP A 777 -5.09 -13.98 -41.92
CA ASP A 777 -5.37 -15.11 -42.80
C ASP A 777 -5.68 -14.66 -44.22
N VAL A 778 -5.37 -15.53 -45.19
CA VAL A 778 -5.61 -15.29 -46.62
C VAL A 778 -6.49 -16.39 -47.20
N GLU A 779 -7.72 -16.04 -47.58
CA GLU A 779 -8.66 -16.95 -48.24
C GLU A 779 -9.10 -16.36 -49.59
N ASP A 780 -8.75 -16.99 -50.71
CA ASP A 780 -9.19 -16.56 -52.06
C ASP A 780 -8.99 -15.04 -52.36
N ASN A 781 -7.83 -14.48 -51.98
CA ASN A 781 -7.48 -13.04 -52.04
C ASN A 781 -8.30 -12.12 -51.09
N LEU A 782 -9.05 -12.67 -50.16
CA LEU A 782 -9.57 -11.96 -48.99
C LEU A 782 -8.53 -12.04 -47.88
N LEU A 783 -8.10 -10.89 -47.39
CA LEU A 783 -7.26 -10.77 -46.20
C LEU A 783 -8.19 -10.63 -44.98
N ILE A 784 -7.96 -11.41 -43.93
CA ILE A 784 -8.81 -11.47 -42.73
C ILE A 784 -7.92 -11.25 -41.52
N ALA A 785 -8.08 -10.14 -40.81
CA ALA A 785 -7.46 -9.96 -39.50
C ALA A 785 -8.11 -10.93 -38.49
N GLU A 786 -7.32 -11.80 -37.86
CA GLU A 786 -7.85 -12.85 -36.97
C GLU A 786 -8.40 -12.29 -35.66
N ASN A 787 -7.87 -11.17 -35.18
CA ASN A 787 -8.31 -10.55 -33.94
C ASN A 787 -9.71 -9.95 -34.10
N ASP A 788 -10.74 -10.66 -33.64
CA ASP A 788 -12.16 -10.28 -33.73
C ASP A 788 -12.73 -9.74 -32.41
N ASN A 789 -11.85 -9.38 -31.47
CA ASN A 789 -12.25 -8.89 -30.16
C ASN A 789 -13.11 -7.62 -30.26
N ALA A 790 -14.04 -7.44 -29.32
CA ALA A 790 -14.88 -6.25 -29.26
C ALA A 790 -14.04 -4.98 -29.03
N GLY A 791 -14.38 -3.88 -29.71
CA GLY A 791 -13.67 -2.59 -29.58
C GLY A 791 -12.42 -2.47 -30.46
N VAL A 792 -12.04 -3.52 -31.18
CA VAL A 792 -10.92 -3.50 -32.12
C VAL A 792 -11.28 -2.71 -33.39
N THR A 793 -10.36 -1.88 -33.85
CA THR A 793 -10.45 -1.19 -35.14
C THR A 793 -9.29 -1.62 -36.05
N TYR A 794 -9.55 -1.55 -37.36
CA TYR A 794 -8.61 -1.99 -38.39
C TYR A 794 -8.30 -0.82 -39.31
N GLN A 795 -7.07 -0.75 -39.80
CA GLN A 795 -6.69 0.10 -40.90
C GLN A 795 -5.72 -0.67 -41.78
N TRP A 796 -6.16 -1.05 -42.97
CA TRP A 796 -5.30 -1.72 -43.94
C TRP A 796 -4.34 -0.72 -44.59
N ILE A 797 -3.11 -1.14 -44.81
CA ILE A 797 -2.03 -0.33 -45.37
C ILE A 797 -1.42 -1.02 -46.59
N ASP A 798 -0.96 -0.21 -47.54
CA ASP A 798 -0.15 -0.66 -48.67
C ASP A 798 1.32 -0.65 -48.24
N CYS A 799 1.96 -1.83 -48.21
CA CYS A 799 3.35 -1.97 -47.76
C CYS A 799 4.38 -1.41 -48.75
N SER A 800 3.98 -1.05 -49.98
CA SER A 800 4.91 -0.50 -50.96
C SER A 800 5.37 0.92 -50.60
N ASP A 801 4.50 1.70 -49.93
CA ASP A 801 4.78 3.05 -49.46
C ASP A 801 4.38 3.32 -48.01
N ASN A 802 3.92 2.29 -47.29
CA ASN A 802 3.38 2.34 -45.93
C ASN A 802 2.22 3.34 -45.78
N SER A 803 1.43 3.56 -46.85
CA SER A 803 0.27 4.45 -46.79
C SER A 803 -1.00 3.71 -46.37
N GLU A 804 -1.85 4.39 -45.61
CA GLU A 804 -3.18 3.91 -45.29
C GLU A 804 -4.04 3.80 -46.55
N ILE A 805 -4.75 2.67 -46.69
CA ILE A 805 -5.70 2.45 -47.77
C ILE A 805 -7.03 3.11 -47.36
N PRO A 806 -7.47 4.19 -48.00
CA PRO A 806 -8.61 4.97 -47.52
C PRO A 806 -9.91 4.14 -47.49
N GLY A 807 -10.53 4.07 -46.32
CA GLY A 807 -11.79 3.36 -46.10
C GLY A 807 -11.68 1.84 -45.96
N ALA A 808 -10.46 1.28 -45.98
CA ALA A 808 -10.21 -0.12 -45.66
C ALA A 808 -10.08 -0.28 -44.14
N THR A 809 -11.20 -0.16 -43.43
CA THR A 809 -11.25 -0.17 -41.95
C THR A 809 -12.03 -1.36 -41.38
N GLU A 810 -12.41 -2.31 -42.22
CA GLU A 810 -13.11 -3.52 -41.83
C GLU A 810 -12.11 -4.62 -41.45
N GLN A 811 -12.56 -5.59 -40.64
CA GLN A 811 -11.76 -6.77 -40.27
C GLN A 811 -11.23 -7.53 -41.49
N THR A 812 -11.98 -7.47 -42.59
CA THR A 812 -11.60 -8.12 -43.85
C THR A 812 -11.34 -7.08 -44.93
N PHE A 813 -10.36 -7.34 -45.79
CA PHE A 813 -10.03 -6.49 -46.92
C PHE A 813 -9.83 -7.33 -48.18
N SER A 814 -10.44 -6.89 -49.28
CA SER A 814 -10.26 -7.49 -50.61
C SER A 814 -9.50 -6.51 -51.49
N PRO A 815 -8.18 -6.66 -51.66
CA PRO A 815 -7.39 -5.76 -52.48
C PRO A 815 -7.83 -5.80 -53.95
N SER A 816 -7.91 -4.63 -54.59
CA SER A 816 -8.22 -4.52 -56.03
C SER A 816 -7.02 -4.84 -56.92
N ASP A 817 -5.82 -4.68 -56.38
CA ASP A 817 -4.56 -4.82 -57.07
C ASP A 817 -3.71 -5.88 -56.37
N LEU A 818 -2.72 -6.38 -57.12
CA LEU A 818 -1.71 -7.28 -56.58
C LEU A 818 -0.65 -6.44 -55.89
N GLY A 819 -0.21 -6.87 -54.72
CA GLY A 819 0.67 -6.06 -53.88
C GLY A 819 0.93 -6.69 -52.53
N GLU A 820 1.64 -5.97 -51.69
CA GLU A 820 1.90 -6.36 -50.30
C GLU A 820 1.04 -5.50 -49.39
N TYR A 821 0.25 -6.14 -48.53
CA TYR A 821 -0.72 -5.47 -47.66
C TYR A 821 -0.48 -5.89 -46.21
N ALA A 822 -0.68 -4.96 -45.28
CA ALA A 822 -0.71 -5.24 -43.86
C ALA A 822 -1.94 -4.58 -43.24
N VAL A 823 -2.25 -4.95 -42.00
CA VAL A 823 -3.30 -4.31 -41.21
C VAL A 823 -2.70 -3.76 -39.93
N THR A 824 -2.99 -2.50 -39.64
CA THR A 824 -2.81 -1.93 -38.31
C THR A 824 -4.08 -2.23 -37.52
N ILE A 825 -3.94 -2.98 -36.43
CA ILE A 825 -5.01 -3.32 -35.51
C ILE A 825 -4.84 -2.46 -34.28
N THR A 826 -5.89 -1.73 -33.91
CA THR A 826 -5.92 -0.91 -32.71
C THR A 826 -6.93 -1.47 -31.73
N GLN A 827 -6.50 -1.78 -30.51
CA GLN A 827 -7.34 -2.25 -29.41
C GLN A 827 -7.03 -1.39 -28.18
N ASN A 828 -8.03 -0.69 -27.65
CA ASN A 828 -7.88 0.12 -26.43
C ASN A 828 -6.68 1.09 -26.51
N ASP A 829 -6.59 1.82 -27.63
CA ASP A 829 -5.50 2.74 -28.00
C ASP A 829 -4.10 2.12 -28.23
N CYS A 830 -3.92 0.82 -28.00
CA CYS A 830 -2.73 0.06 -28.43
C CYS A 830 -2.84 -0.33 -29.91
N SER A 831 -1.88 0.09 -30.72
CA SER A 831 -1.80 -0.27 -32.15
C SER A 831 -0.62 -1.19 -32.43
N ALA A 832 -0.86 -2.28 -33.14
CA ALA A 832 0.18 -3.09 -33.76
C ALA A 832 -0.10 -3.28 -35.24
N THR A 833 0.94 -3.43 -36.05
CA THR A 833 0.81 -3.67 -37.48
C THR A 833 1.30 -5.07 -37.82
N SER A 834 0.51 -5.81 -38.60
CA SER A 834 0.89 -7.14 -39.08
C SER A 834 2.15 -7.07 -39.95
N GLU A 835 2.80 -8.21 -40.15
CA GLU A 835 3.75 -8.35 -41.25
C GLU A 835 3.05 -8.12 -42.60
N CYS A 836 3.82 -7.78 -43.63
CA CYS A 836 3.32 -7.55 -44.99
C CYS A 836 3.01 -8.88 -45.70
N ILE A 837 1.84 -8.94 -46.33
CA ILE A 837 1.29 -10.14 -46.96
C ILE A 837 1.25 -9.92 -48.47
N SER A 838 2.04 -10.71 -49.20
CA SER A 838 2.13 -10.59 -50.66
C SER A 838 0.99 -11.33 -51.36
N LEU A 839 0.17 -10.59 -52.10
CA LEU A 839 -0.81 -11.10 -53.06
C LEU A 839 -0.22 -11.08 -54.46
N ASP A 840 0.50 -12.14 -54.83
CA ASP A 840 1.04 -12.31 -56.17
C ASP A 840 -0.02 -12.94 -57.09
N GLY A 841 -0.58 -12.15 -57.99
CA GLY A 841 -1.62 -12.61 -58.90
C GLY A 841 -1.10 -13.62 -59.90
N GLY A 842 -1.30 -14.89 -59.57
CA GLY A 842 -1.25 -15.99 -60.50
C GLY A 842 -0.52 -17.21 -60.00
N ALA A 843 -1.24 -18.08 -59.30
CA ALA A 843 -1.48 -19.46 -59.72
C ALA A 843 -2.61 -20.00 -58.83
N THR A 844 -3.85 -20.27 -59.29
CA THR A 844 -4.24 -21.46 -60.09
C THR A 844 -3.21 -22.59 -60.17
N GLY A 845 -2.46 -22.82 -59.09
CA GLY A 845 -1.78 -24.06 -58.81
C GLY A 845 -2.74 -24.86 -57.95
N ILE A 846 -3.30 -25.92 -58.52
CA ILE A 846 -3.74 -27.07 -57.75
C ILE A 846 -2.76 -27.27 -56.58
N GLU A 847 -3.29 -27.28 -55.35
CA GLU A 847 -2.56 -27.52 -54.11
C GLU A 847 -1.44 -28.55 -54.29
N ASP A 848 -0.18 -28.09 -54.24
CA ASP A 848 0.97 -28.93 -53.93
C ASP A 848 1.06 -29.08 -52.39
N VAL A 849 -0.05 -29.50 -51.76
CA VAL A 849 -0.03 -30.14 -50.44
C VAL A 849 0.01 -31.64 -50.73
N ILE A 850 0.94 -32.37 -50.11
CA ILE A 850 1.25 -33.81 -50.33
C ILE A 850 2.35 -34.07 -51.39
N GLN A 851 3.55 -33.52 -51.22
CA GLN A 851 4.76 -34.11 -51.85
C GLN A 851 5.59 -34.97 -50.89
N SER A 852 5.32 -34.95 -49.59
CA SER A 852 6.18 -35.61 -48.59
C SER A 852 6.07 -37.14 -48.53
N ASN A 853 4.97 -37.75 -49.02
CA ASN A 853 4.70 -39.19 -48.81
C ASN A 853 4.59 -40.05 -50.09
N ILE A 854 4.54 -39.45 -51.29
CA ILE A 854 4.43 -40.21 -52.55
C ILE A 854 5.80 -40.27 -53.23
N THR A 855 6.31 -41.49 -53.45
CA THR A 855 7.59 -41.70 -54.14
C THR A 855 7.40 -42.39 -55.49
N VAL A 856 8.14 -41.92 -56.50
CA VAL A 856 8.01 -42.40 -57.88
C VAL A 856 9.38 -42.85 -58.39
N SER A 857 9.55 -44.14 -58.67
CA SER A 857 10.86 -44.71 -59.02
C SER A 857 10.76 -45.96 -59.90
N PRO A 858 11.78 -46.26 -60.73
CA PRO A 858 12.92 -45.42 -61.05
C PRO A 858 12.54 -44.27 -61.98
N ASN A 859 13.21 -43.14 -61.86
CA ASN A 859 13.10 -42.02 -62.80
C ASN A 859 14.53 -41.46 -63.04
N PRO A 860 15.15 -41.70 -64.21
CA PRO A 860 14.54 -42.18 -65.47
C PRO A 860 14.08 -43.64 -65.44
N ALA A 861 12.96 -43.93 -66.10
CA ALA A 861 12.30 -45.24 -66.17
C ALA A 861 12.52 -45.91 -67.53
N LYS A 862 12.70 -47.24 -67.56
CA LYS A 862 12.87 -48.01 -68.82
C LYS A 862 11.69 -48.93 -69.09
N ASP A 863 11.56 -49.97 -68.28
CA ASP A 863 10.54 -51.01 -68.49
C ASP A 863 9.25 -50.74 -67.68
N PHE A 864 9.37 -50.09 -66.52
CA PHE A 864 8.26 -49.81 -65.62
C PHE A 864 8.54 -48.60 -64.73
N LEU A 865 7.47 -48.02 -64.19
CA LEU A 865 7.47 -47.03 -63.11
C LEU A 865 6.74 -47.60 -61.89
N MET A 866 7.28 -47.42 -60.69
CA MET A 866 6.57 -47.67 -59.44
C MET A 866 6.14 -46.35 -58.83
N VAL A 867 4.89 -46.29 -58.41
CA VAL A 867 4.32 -45.21 -57.60
C VAL A 867 3.99 -45.80 -56.24
N ASP A 868 4.59 -45.28 -55.18
CA ASP A 868 4.38 -45.68 -53.80
C ASP A 868 3.74 -44.53 -53.03
N PHE A 869 2.57 -44.78 -52.45
CA PHE A 869 1.76 -43.78 -51.77
C PHE A 869 2.03 -43.72 -50.26
N GLY A 870 2.94 -44.54 -49.72
CA GLY A 870 3.20 -44.60 -48.28
C GLY A 870 1.95 -45.05 -47.49
N GLU A 871 1.60 -44.32 -46.42
CA GLU A 871 0.41 -44.59 -45.60
C GLU A 871 -0.88 -43.94 -46.13
N LEU A 872 -0.83 -43.23 -47.27
CA LEU A 872 -1.99 -42.53 -47.82
C LEU A 872 -3.10 -43.52 -48.23
N GLN A 873 -4.33 -43.24 -47.77
CA GLN A 873 -5.55 -43.93 -48.18
C GLN A 873 -6.34 -43.05 -49.16
N ASN A 874 -7.20 -43.64 -50.00
CA ASN A 874 -8.14 -42.96 -50.91
C ASN A 874 -7.53 -42.23 -52.13
N ILE A 875 -6.64 -42.90 -52.88
CA ILE A 875 -6.15 -42.38 -54.17
C ILE A 875 -7.25 -42.46 -55.23
N ARG A 876 -7.68 -41.30 -55.75
CA ARG A 876 -8.75 -41.21 -56.74
C ARG A 876 -8.29 -41.57 -58.14
N THR A 877 -7.14 -41.04 -58.58
CA THR A 877 -6.67 -41.25 -59.96
C THR A 877 -5.15 -41.09 -60.06
N ILE A 878 -4.50 -41.91 -60.91
CA ILE A 878 -3.16 -41.64 -61.46
C ILE A 878 -3.31 -41.39 -62.96
N GLU A 879 -2.69 -40.33 -63.46
CA GLU A 879 -2.64 -40.02 -64.88
C GLU A 879 -1.19 -39.79 -65.31
N LEU A 880 -0.80 -40.29 -66.48
CA LEU A 880 0.47 -39.96 -67.13
C LEU A 880 0.15 -39.31 -68.47
N MET A 881 0.72 -38.14 -68.73
CA MET A 881 0.48 -37.34 -69.93
C MET A 881 1.80 -37.02 -70.64
N ASP A 882 1.79 -36.99 -71.97
CA ASP A 882 2.94 -36.52 -72.75
C ASP A 882 3.10 -34.99 -72.69
N THR A 883 4.19 -34.45 -73.26
CA THR A 883 4.47 -33.01 -73.26
C THR A 883 3.46 -32.15 -74.03
N GLN A 884 2.54 -32.76 -74.79
CA GLN A 884 1.44 -32.07 -75.47
C GLN A 884 0.13 -32.15 -74.67
N GLY A 885 0.16 -32.71 -73.45
CA GLY A 885 -1.00 -32.89 -72.58
C GLY A 885 -1.87 -34.09 -72.97
N LYS A 886 -1.40 -34.97 -73.87
CA LYS A 886 -2.16 -36.17 -74.25
C LYS A 886 -1.96 -37.24 -73.19
N LEU A 887 -3.07 -37.70 -72.61
CA LEU A 887 -3.11 -38.82 -71.68
C LEU A 887 -2.59 -40.11 -72.33
N VAL A 888 -1.54 -40.70 -71.74
CA VAL A 888 -0.93 -41.96 -72.18
C VAL A 888 -1.20 -43.13 -71.22
N TYR A 889 -1.52 -42.84 -69.96
CA TYR A 889 -1.92 -43.84 -68.97
C TYR A 889 -2.89 -43.21 -67.96
N ARG A 890 -3.88 -43.99 -67.50
CA ARG A 890 -4.81 -43.59 -66.44
C ARG A 890 -5.27 -44.80 -65.64
N GLU A 891 -5.34 -44.65 -64.33
CA GLU A 891 -5.93 -45.62 -63.42
C GLU A 891 -6.75 -44.90 -62.34
N VAL A 892 -7.91 -45.44 -61.94
CA VAL A 892 -8.87 -44.80 -61.01
C VAL A 892 -9.19 -45.72 -59.83
N GLU A 893 -9.61 -45.15 -58.70
CA GLU A 893 -10.09 -45.84 -57.49
C GLU A 893 -9.13 -46.91 -56.96
N LEU A 894 -7.97 -46.47 -56.46
CA LEU A 894 -6.90 -47.35 -56.02
C LEU A 894 -6.95 -47.60 -54.52
N SER A 895 -7.15 -48.86 -54.13
CA SER A 895 -7.14 -49.33 -52.73
C SER A 895 -5.83 -50.04 -52.35
N ARG A 896 -4.70 -49.61 -52.90
CA ARG A 896 -3.38 -50.23 -52.70
C ARG A 896 -2.32 -49.17 -52.44
N ASP A 897 -1.31 -49.55 -51.66
CA ASP A 897 -0.15 -48.75 -51.24
C ASP A 897 0.85 -48.49 -52.37
N ARG A 898 0.92 -49.38 -53.36
CA ARG A 898 1.84 -49.26 -54.51
C ARG A 898 1.20 -49.64 -55.84
N VAL A 899 1.55 -48.91 -56.90
CA VAL A 899 1.15 -49.19 -58.29
C VAL A 899 2.37 -49.34 -59.18
N ARG A 900 2.36 -50.37 -60.02
CA ARG A 900 3.35 -50.60 -61.08
C ARG A 900 2.75 -50.26 -62.43
N ILE A 901 3.32 -49.27 -63.12
CA ILE A 901 2.96 -48.86 -64.47
C ILE A 901 3.96 -49.48 -65.45
N ASP A 902 3.48 -50.31 -66.37
CA ASP A 902 4.30 -50.88 -67.45
C ASP A 902 4.47 -49.85 -68.57
N LEU A 903 5.71 -49.57 -68.97
CA LEU A 903 6.06 -48.54 -69.95
C LEU A 903 6.35 -49.09 -71.34
N ASN A 904 6.26 -50.41 -71.56
CA ASN A 904 6.64 -51.06 -72.82
C ASN A 904 5.83 -50.57 -74.05
N SER A 905 4.64 -50.01 -73.83
CA SER A 905 3.77 -49.45 -74.86
C SER A 905 3.87 -47.92 -75.00
N ILE A 906 4.70 -47.27 -74.20
CA ILE A 906 4.86 -45.82 -74.13
C ILE A 906 6.18 -45.42 -74.83
N ASN A 907 6.12 -44.39 -75.68
CA ASN A 907 7.31 -43.93 -76.40
C ASN A 907 8.31 -43.27 -75.44
N ARG A 908 9.60 -43.32 -75.78
CA ARG A 908 10.64 -42.62 -75.04
C ARG A 908 10.41 -41.11 -75.07
N GLY A 909 10.57 -40.43 -73.94
CA GLY A 909 10.30 -39.01 -73.81
C GLY A 909 10.02 -38.56 -72.38
N MET A 910 9.75 -37.27 -72.23
CA MET A 910 9.32 -36.67 -70.98
C MET A 910 7.80 -36.76 -70.84
N TYR A 911 7.33 -37.06 -69.64
CA TYR A 911 5.92 -37.17 -69.28
C TYR A 911 5.66 -36.44 -67.97
N MET A 912 4.41 -35.99 -67.79
CA MET A 912 3.90 -35.45 -66.54
C MET A 912 2.96 -36.48 -65.92
N MET A 913 3.26 -36.94 -64.71
CA MET A 913 2.38 -37.81 -63.94
C MET A 913 1.62 -36.99 -62.91
N GLN A 914 0.31 -37.16 -62.83
CA GLN A 914 -0.53 -36.56 -61.79
C GLN A 914 -1.12 -37.67 -60.93
N VAL A 915 -1.04 -37.51 -59.61
CA VAL A 915 -1.69 -38.39 -58.63
C VAL A 915 -2.71 -37.55 -57.88
N MET A 916 -3.99 -37.84 -58.07
CA MET A 916 -5.12 -37.11 -57.48
C MET A 916 -5.65 -37.88 -56.27
N THR A 917 -5.76 -37.22 -55.13
CA THR A 917 -6.38 -37.75 -53.89
C THR A 917 -7.63 -36.93 -53.54
N GLU A 918 -8.30 -37.21 -52.42
CA GLU A 918 -9.36 -36.32 -51.91
C GLU A 918 -8.82 -34.99 -51.37
N GLN A 919 -7.52 -34.93 -51.06
CA GLN A 919 -6.85 -33.84 -50.34
C GLN A 919 -5.96 -32.98 -51.24
N GLY A 920 -5.88 -33.26 -52.54
CA GLY A 920 -5.03 -32.52 -53.47
C GLY A 920 -4.56 -33.34 -54.66
N THR A 921 -3.68 -32.76 -55.50
CA THR A 921 -3.09 -33.48 -56.64
C THR A 921 -1.59 -33.21 -56.74
N SER A 922 -0.79 -34.27 -56.62
CA SER A 922 0.66 -34.20 -56.72
C SER A 922 1.11 -34.43 -58.16
N THR A 923 2.06 -33.62 -58.65
CA THR A 923 2.58 -33.74 -60.03
C THR A 923 4.07 -34.13 -60.07
N PHE A 924 4.43 -35.14 -60.87
CA PHE A 924 5.79 -35.64 -61.04
C PHE A 924 6.25 -35.57 -62.50
N LYS A 925 7.49 -35.15 -62.74
CA LYS A 925 8.13 -35.20 -64.07
C LYS A 925 8.79 -36.57 -64.26
N ILE A 926 8.37 -37.35 -65.26
CA ILE A 926 8.89 -38.69 -65.53
C ILE A 926 9.65 -38.71 -66.86
N LEU A 927 10.89 -39.19 -66.86
CA LEU A 927 11.66 -39.45 -68.07
C LEU A 927 11.61 -40.94 -68.40
N VAL A 928 11.12 -41.31 -69.59
CA VAL A 928 11.09 -42.69 -70.11
C VAL A 928 12.20 -42.87 -71.15
N GLU A 929 13.13 -43.80 -70.91
CA GLU A 929 14.41 -43.99 -71.65
C GLU A 929 14.44 -45.07 -72.75
#